data_AF-A0A7Y6ZWH6-F1
#
_entry.id   AF-A0A7Y6ZWH6-F1
#
_cell.length_a   1.000
_cell.length_b   1.000
_cell.length_c   1.000
_cell.angle_alpha   90.00
_cell.angle_beta   90.00
_cell.angle_gamma   90.00
#
_symmetry.space_group_name_H-M   'P 1'
#
loop_
_entity.id
_entity.type
_entity.pdbx_description
1 polymer ?
#
loop_
_entity_poly.entity_id
_entity_poly.type
_entity_poly.pdbx_seq_one_letter_code
_entity_poly.pdbx_strand_id
1 'polypeptide(L)'
;MSIIYSPSAVSTKEYPSYKLLDGGFALAFSSPENLRESAVQGLGAGTIWQAGTIAYTEAALNEAAAVTTAGGVRLNINLNRYELKAEAFGVKFTGDDADASENAQLLQGALDWLESEGQGGRIALASGGHMKIDHAIQCRNGIIIDGRGCLTDNILDRNVTPSSRFTQDCCYLTGAFARYDDNDHTFHALQPVELGASEVVLKTAATAAAYAVGDIIWIAQARDAFGSGGVFPDKSELARIIDISGAILKLEHPLGIDIDQAGAGTIGNSPSGAWVANVDYRMAADKTGGDMIGGRHVCRDITLVDHRLRQSGASGDVNNAPLAVRSGMYNGHVENIEVDGMVSNLLFGNGYVHSLFKNVRGPYIRRAIEIKCLSHDSRFEDISAWKMPHGYALDTDEHVPISVGENSRRIEVVRPRVDTGHWHNPETVIGSNLIAFSAAEDCSIVDPRVTGTGLFSSVVAFPEASVRCRVSGGTLLPPSNVSIENSGIDNEVIDTVFGEASTYAYRHNDTAEAGRIKGCRWQQENAVRLLATTRTSERPLQLIDNIGLLNISNAPLRPLIAKDNSNLSTQVLAQALGVQEDLTGYATSATSETGMGDVTVVPAGTLSGSDTLLWTASGRCTGSAGTRTVYWRAAVDIDDDGQDLDGGDDRSMSYTGVLPATCESWELTASLAVRSATRTVLTIRLSDLTNGTSVGAVSEYTSVAIGDHALRVGLSGRVANGSDTLLVSRIRRAALRPGFSI
;
A
#
# COMPACT_ATOMS: atom_id res chain seq x y z
N MET A 1 48.47 -4.98 -11.48
CA MET A 1 48.12 -4.42 -12.80
C MET A 1 49.19 -4.88 -13.78
N SER A 2 48.92 -5.91 -14.58
CA SER A 2 49.87 -6.46 -15.55
C SER A 2 49.62 -5.81 -16.90
N ILE A 3 50.44 -4.82 -17.26
CA ILE A 3 50.42 -4.21 -18.59
C ILE A 3 51.10 -5.19 -19.54
N ILE A 4 50.34 -5.82 -20.44
CA ILE A 4 50.90 -6.67 -21.49
C ILE A 4 51.40 -5.76 -22.61
N TYR A 5 52.71 -5.51 -22.65
CA TYR A 5 53.34 -5.05 -23.89
C TYR A 5 53.61 -6.25 -24.80
N SER A 6 53.21 -6.13 -26.07
CA SER A 6 53.80 -6.96 -27.11
C SER A 6 55.29 -6.60 -27.25
N PRO A 7 56.23 -7.57 -27.22
CA PRO A 7 57.67 -7.31 -27.36
C PRO A 7 58.09 -6.67 -28.70
N SER A 8 57.17 -6.44 -29.64
CA SER A 8 57.44 -5.84 -30.96
C SER A 8 56.95 -4.39 -31.12
N ALA A 9 56.31 -3.79 -30.12
CA ALA A 9 55.87 -2.40 -30.21
C ALA A 9 56.98 -1.43 -29.77
N VAL A 10 57.91 -1.15 -30.67
CA VAL A 10 58.82 0.00 -30.54
C VAL A 10 57.99 1.27 -30.74
N SER A 11 57.47 1.83 -29.64
CA SER A 11 56.81 3.15 -29.66
C SER A 11 57.88 4.23 -29.50
N THR A 12 58.16 4.96 -30.57
CA THR A 12 59.00 6.16 -30.60
C THR A 12 58.25 7.42 -30.13
N LYS A 13 57.22 7.32 -29.29
CA LYS A 13 56.44 8.49 -28.85
C LYS A 13 56.65 8.76 -27.36
N GLU A 14 57.04 10.00 -27.05
CA GLU A 14 57.45 10.51 -25.72
C GLU A 14 56.32 10.62 -24.68
N TYR A 15 55.16 10.02 -24.89
CA TYR A 15 53.97 10.22 -24.05
C TYR A 15 53.42 8.90 -23.53
N PRO A 16 52.97 8.83 -22.26
CA PRO A 16 52.33 7.63 -21.74
C PRO A 16 51.01 7.39 -22.50
N SER A 17 51.02 6.35 -23.32
CA SER A 17 49.89 5.92 -24.14
C SER A 17 49.63 4.43 -23.94
N TYR A 18 48.37 4.01 -23.98
CA TYR A 18 48.01 2.60 -23.91
C TYR A 18 46.94 2.27 -24.96
N LYS A 19 46.89 1.01 -25.37
CA LYS A 19 45.85 0.50 -26.28
C LYS A 19 44.68 -0.05 -25.48
N LEU A 20 43.47 0.27 -25.92
CA LEU A 20 42.22 -0.30 -25.44
C LEU A 20 41.98 -1.66 -26.11
N LEU A 21 41.13 -2.49 -25.50
CA LEU A 21 40.85 -3.85 -25.97
C LEU A 21 40.10 -3.89 -27.31
N ASP A 22 39.39 -2.81 -27.66
CA ASP A 22 38.74 -2.61 -28.96
C ASP A 22 39.70 -2.15 -30.08
N GLY A 23 41.00 -2.04 -29.78
CA GLY A 23 42.02 -1.53 -30.69
C GLY A 23 42.17 -0.01 -30.67
N GLY A 24 41.36 0.71 -29.90
CA GLY A 24 41.44 2.15 -29.68
C GLY A 24 42.75 2.57 -29.00
N PHE A 25 43.16 3.82 -29.21
CA PHE A 25 44.38 4.39 -28.66
C PHE A 25 44.04 5.45 -27.61
N ALA A 26 44.66 5.36 -26.43
CA ALA A 26 44.45 6.31 -25.34
C ALA A 26 45.75 7.04 -24.98
N LEU A 27 45.65 8.35 -24.76
CA LEU A 27 46.74 9.21 -24.28
C LEU A 27 46.44 9.69 -22.85
N ALA A 28 47.38 9.52 -21.93
CA ALA A 28 47.20 9.92 -20.53
C ALA A 28 48.03 11.16 -20.17
N PHE A 29 47.41 12.09 -19.45
CA PHE A 29 47.99 13.32 -18.92
C PHE A 29 47.75 13.39 -17.41
N SER A 30 48.71 13.91 -16.66
CA SER A 30 48.60 13.97 -15.20
C SER A 30 47.61 15.03 -14.69
N SER A 31 47.25 16.03 -15.51
CA SER A 31 46.23 17.02 -15.19
C SER A 31 45.60 17.63 -16.47
N PRO A 32 44.41 18.25 -16.37
CA PRO A 32 43.79 18.98 -17.48
C PRO A 32 44.64 20.12 -18.06
N GLU A 33 45.46 20.78 -17.24
CA GLU A 33 46.41 21.81 -17.69
C GLU A 33 47.47 21.21 -18.62
N ASN A 34 48.06 20.07 -18.24
CA ASN A 34 49.05 19.37 -19.06
C ASN A 34 48.45 18.87 -20.38
N LEU A 35 47.19 18.45 -20.39
CA LEU A 35 46.44 18.15 -21.60
C LEU A 35 46.26 19.39 -22.48
N ARG A 36 45.85 20.52 -21.89
CA ARG A 36 45.59 21.78 -22.61
C ARG A 36 46.85 22.36 -23.23
N GLU A 37 47.98 22.25 -22.55
CA GLU A 37 49.30 22.69 -23.02
C GLU A 37 49.98 21.68 -23.97
N SER A 38 49.39 20.51 -24.15
CA SER A 38 49.94 19.44 -24.99
C SER A 38 50.09 19.88 -26.45
N ALA A 39 51.30 19.69 -27.00
CA ALA A 39 51.61 19.87 -28.41
C ALA A 39 51.35 18.61 -29.26
N VAL A 40 50.79 17.55 -28.65
CA VAL A 40 50.50 16.30 -29.35
C VAL A 40 49.43 16.55 -30.42
N GLN A 41 49.69 16.07 -31.64
CA GLN A 41 48.76 16.17 -32.75
C GLN A 41 47.63 15.15 -32.62
N GLY A 42 46.49 15.46 -33.25
CA GLY A 42 45.30 14.62 -33.24
C GLY A 42 45.58 13.27 -33.89
N LEU A 43 45.02 12.20 -33.31
CA LEU A 43 45.18 10.84 -33.81
C LEU A 43 43.96 10.38 -34.62
N GLY A 44 42.92 11.20 -34.71
CA GLY A 44 41.67 10.93 -35.41
C GLY A 44 40.47 11.03 -34.46
N ALA A 45 39.32 11.40 -35.03
CA ALA A 45 38.07 11.53 -34.28
C ALA A 45 37.72 10.22 -33.54
N GLY A 46 37.29 10.34 -32.28
CA GLY A 46 36.99 9.20 -31.40
C GLY A 46 38.17 8.70 -30.57
N THR A 47 39.40 9.19 -30.78
CA THR A 47 40.54 8.90 -29.91
C THR A 47 40.25 9.39 -28.48
N ILE A 48 40.55 8.56 -27.47
CA ILE A 48 40.34 8.91 -26.06
C ILE A 48 41.59 9.61 -25.50
N TRP A 49 41.39 10.77 -24.90
CA TRP A 49 42.43 11.52 -24.18
C TRP A 49 42.01 11.59 -22.71
N GLN A 50 42.90 11.25 -21.77
CA GLN A 50 42.60 11.27 -20.34
C GLN A 50 43.49 12.27 -19.62
N ALA A 51 42.92 13.08 -18.73
CA ALA A 51 43.66 14.04 -17.92
C ALA A 51 43.18 13.97 -16.46
N GLY A 52 43.98 13.38 -15.59
CA GLY A 52 43.53 13.02 -14.24
C GLY A 52 42.32 12.07 -14.29
N THR A 53 41.22 12.43 -13.63
CA THR A 53 39.95 11.66 -13.66
C THR A 53 39.05 12.00 -14.85
N ILE A 54 39.39 12.98 -15.68
CA ILE A 54 38.50 13.45 -16.76
C ILE A 54 38.92 12.80 -18.07
N ALA A 55 37.96 12.17 -18.76
CA ALA A 55 38.16 11.67 -20.11
C ALA A 55 37.65 12.70 -21.14
N TYR A 56 38.28 12.70 -22.30
CA TYR A 56 37.96 13.53 -23.44
C TYR A 56 37.98 12.67 -24.69
N THR A 57 37.21 13.03 -25.71
CA THR A 57 37.26 12.39 -27.03
C THR A 57 37.65 13.40 -28.09
N GLU A 58 38.51 13.00 -29.01
CA GLU A 58 38.89 13.84 -30.14
C GLU A 58 37.68 14.09 -31.05
N ALA A 59 37.34 15.36 -31.24
CA ALA A 59 36.16 15.81 -31.96
C ALA A 59 36.39 15.85 -33.48
N ALA A 60 35.32 15.66 -34.26
CA ALA A 60 35.37 15.95 -35.69
C ALA A 60 35.55 17.46 -35.93
N LEU A 61 36.17 17.82 -37.06
CA LEU A 61 36.57 19.20 -37.40
C LEU A 61 35.44 20.26 -37.31
N ASN A 62 34.17 19.84 -37.35
CA ASN A 62 33.00 20.71 -37.51
C ASN A 62 32.07 20.82 -36.27
N GLU A 63 32.40 20.25 -35.11
CA GLU A 63 31.53 20.31 -33.92
C GLU A 63 31.76 21.57 -33.06
N ALA A 64 30.76 22.02 -32.29
CA ALA A 64 30.72 23.38 -31.72
C ALA A 64 31.16 23.52 -30.24
N ALA A 65 31.52 22.44 -29.54
CA ALA A 65 31.86 22.51 -28.11
C ALA A 65 33.07 21.62 -27.73
N ALA A 66 34.29 22.16 -27.83
CA ALA A 66 35.52 21.42 -27.53
C ALA A 66 36.60 22.30 -26.88
N VAL A 67 37.41 21.72 -25.98
CA VAL A 67 38.68 22.31 -25.53
C VAL A 67 39.72 22.08 -26.64
N THR A 68 40.51 23.09 -26.96
CA THR A 68 41.58 22.95 -27.98
C THR A 68 42.94 22.93 -27.30
N THR A 69 43.76 21.91 -27.57
CA THR A 69 45.14 21.80 -27.06
C THR A 69 46.08 22.75 -27.80
N ALA A 70 47.28 23.02 -27.27
CA ALA A 70 48.31 23.80 -27.97
C ALA A 70 48.75 23.19 -29.31
N GLY A 71 48.66 21.86 -29.44
CA GLY A 71 48.87 21.11 -30.69
C GLY A 71 47.71 21.21 -31.69
N GLY A 72 46.64 21.94 -31.38
CA GLY A 72 45.49 22.17 -32.26
C GLY A 72 44.43 21.08 -32.23
N VAL A 73 44.48 20.14 -31.27
CA VAL A 73 43.51 19.04 -31.16
C VAL A 73 42.25 19.53 -30.47
N ARG A 74 41.08 19.27 -31.07
CA ARG A 74 39.78 19.58 -30.50
C ARG A 74 39.28 18.40 -29.69
N LEU A 75 39.03 18.60 -28.41
CA LEU A 75 38.64 17.58 -27.45
C LEU A 75 37.26 17.89 -26.86
N ASN A 76 36.29 17.01 -27.10
CA ASN A 76 35.00 17.02 -26.41
C ASN A 76 35.22 16.48 -24.99
N ILE A 77 34.75 17.19 -23.96
CA ILE A 77 34.83 16.68 -22.59
C ILE A 77 33.84 15.52 -22.47
N ASN A 78 34.33 14.32 -22.15
CA ASN A 78 33.45 13.23 -21.78
C ASN A 78 33.03 13.46 -20.32
N LEU A 79 31.94 14.21 -20.14
CA LEU A 79 31.37 14.55 -18.84
C LEU A 79 30.74 13.34 -18.13
N ASN A 80 30.62 12.19 -18.81
CA ASN A 80 29.93 10.99 -18.32
C ASN A 80 30.89 9.86 -17.96
N ARG A 81 31.94 10.12 -17.15
CA ARG A 81 32.87 9.05 -16.67
C ARG A 81 32.13 7.88 -16.01
N TYR A 82 30.98 8.16 -15.42
CA TYR A 82 30.19 7.17 -14.68
C TYR A 82 28.97 6.68 -15.46
N GLU A 83 28.82 6.99 -16.76
CA GLU A 83 27.87 6.29 -17.63
C GLU A 83 28.62 5.36 -18.58
N LEU A 84 28.57 4.07 -18.29
CA LEU A 84 29.29 3.04 -19.03
C LEU A 84 28.34 2.23 -19.89
N LYS A 85 28.92 1.55 -20.87
CA LYS A 85 28.25 0.48 -21.62
C LYS A 85 28.83 -0.85 -21.21
N ALA A 86 28.00 -1.86 -21.00
CA ALA A 86 28.45 -3.20 -20.64
C ALA A 86 29.39 -3.81 -21.71
N GLU A 87 29.19 -3.50 -22.99
CA GLU A 87 30.06 -3.93 -24.10
C GLU A 87 31.51 -3.44 -23.93
N ALA A 88 31.73 -2.31 -23.25
CA ALA A 88 33.08 -1.79 -23.01
C ALA A 88 33.90 -2.70 -22.06
N PHE A 89 33.22 -3.55 -21.29
CA PHE A 89 33.82 -4.59 -20.47
C PHE A 89 33.88 -5.93 -21.19
N GLY A 90 33.42 -6.02 -22.44
CA GLY A 90 33.39 -7.25 -23.23
C GLY A 90 32.12 -8.08 -23.05
N VAL A 91 31.10 -7.58 -22.34
CA VAL A 91 29.81 -8.26 -22.22
C VAL A 91 29.20 -8.42 -23.62
N LYS A 92 28.76 -9.64 -23.92
CA LYS A 92 28.20 -10.05 -25.21
C LYS A 92 26.70 -10.20 -25.11
N PHE A 93 26.03 -9.85 -26.20
CA PHE A 93 24.57 -9.82 -26.31
C PHE A 93 24.08 -10.73 -27.45
N THR A 94 24.71 -11.89 -27.61
CA THR A 94 24.58 -12.83 -28.73
C THR A 94 23.38 -13.78 -28.58
N GLY A 95 22.89 -14.00 -27.36
CA GLY A 95 21.96 -15.07 -27.02
C GLY A 95 22.58 -16.46 -26.96
N ASP A 96 23.91 -16.58 -27.09
CA ASP A 96 24.62 -17.87 -27.01
C ASP A 96 24.85 -18.27 -25.55
N ASP A 97 24.40 -19.48 -25.19
CA ASP A 97 24.58 -20.02 -23.86
C ASP A 97 26.08 -20.17 -23.48
N ALA A 98 26.97 -20.30 -24.48
CA ALA A 98 28.42 -20.35 -24.26
C ALA A 98 29.01 -19.04 -23.69
N ASP A 99 28.31 -17.91 -23.86
CA ASP A 99 28.75 -16.61 -23.33
C ASP A 99 28.31 -16.38 -21.87
N ALA A 100 27.50 -17.27 -21.29
CA ALA A 100 26.80 -17.03 -20.02
C ALA A 100 27.72 -16.75 -18.83
N SER A 101 28.71 -17.61 -18.59
CA SER A 101 29.65 -17.43 -17.46
C SER A 101 30.50 -16.17 -17.61
N GLU A 102 30.97 -15.90 -18.84
CA GLU A 102 31.80 -14.74 -19.14
C GLU A 102 31.00 -13.44 -18.98
N ASN A 103 29.79 -13.36 -19.54
CA ASN A 103 28.92 -12.20 -19.40
C ASN A 103 28.62 -11.85 -17.94
N ALA A 104 28.32 -12.86 -17.12
CA ALA A 104 28.03 -12.66 -15.71
C ALA A 104 29.23 -12.07 -14.96
N GLN A 105 30.43 -12.62 -15.19
CA GLN A 105 31.68 -12.11 -14.60
C GLN A 105 32.03 -10.69 -15.09
N LEU A 106 31.88 -10.42 -16.38
CA LEU A 106 32.23 -9.12 -16.97
C LEU A 106 31.27 -8.02 -16.53
N LEU A 107 29.97 -8.31 -16.45
CA LEU A 107 28.99 -7.35 -15.94
C LEU A 107 29.19 -7.11 -14.44
N GLN A 108 29.46 -8.16 -13.65
CA GLN A 108 29.78 -7.99 -12.23
C GLN A 108 31.03 -7.12 -12.05
N GLY A 109 32.10 -7.37 -12.81
CA GLY A 109 33.32 -6.57 -12.77
C GLY A 109 33.10 -5.10 -13.14
N ALA A 110 32.13 -4.81 -14.02
CA ALA A 110 31.75 -3.45 -14.36
C ALA A 110 31.05 -2.73 -13.20
N LEU A 111 30.17 -3.42 -12.47
CA LEU A 111 29.52 -2.90 -11.26
C LEU A 111 30.54 -2.67 -10.14
N ASP A 112 31.44 -3.61 -9.93
CA ASP A 112 32.50 -3.52 -8.91
C ASP A 112 33.45 -2.35 -9.20
N TRP A 113 33.76 -2.11 -10.49
CA TRP A 113 34.55 -0.96 -10.89
C TRP A 113 33.85 0.36 -10.54
N LEU A 114 32.57 0.50 -10.90
CA LEU A 114 31.76 1.69 -10.59
C LEU A 114 31.65 1.93 -9.08
N GLU A 115 31.45 0.88 -8.28
CA GLU A 115 31.42 0.97 -6.82
C GLU A 115 32.77 1.44 -6.26
N SER A 116 33.89 0.92 -6.77
CA SER A 116 35.23 1.27 -6.31
C SER A 116 35.61 2.75 -6.54
N GLU A 117 34.93 3.43 -7.47
CA GLU A 117 35.11 4.86 -7.73
C GLU A 117 34.32 5.75 -6.73
N GLY A 118 33.50 5.15 -5.86
CA GLY A 118 32.94 5.81 -4.66
C GLY A 118 31.82 6.82 -4.90
N GLN A 119 31.31 6.97 -6.12
CA GLN A 119 30.26 7.95 -6.45
C GLN A 119 29.00 7.33 -7.08
N GLY A 120 28.91 6.00 -7.18
CA GLY A 120 27.86 5.34 -7.95
C GLY A 120 28.04 5.55 -9.45
N GLY A 121 26.99 5.28 -10.23
CA GLY A 121 27.05 5.46 -11.68
C GLY A 121 25.91 4.78 -12.42
N ARG A 122 26.01 4.73 -13.75
CA ARG A 122 25.07 4.08 -14.64
C ARG A 122 25.81 3.11 -15.55
N ILE A 123 25.29 1.90 -15.66
CA ILE A 123 25.69 0.96 -16.70
C ILE A 123 24.51 0.68 -17.62
N ALA A 124 24.70 0.99 -18.90
CA ALA A 124 23.75 0.70 -19.96
C ALA A 124 24.08 -0.65 -20.60
N LEU A 125 23.07 -1.49 -20.78
CA LEU A 125 23.14 -2.69 -21.61
C LEU A 125 22.85 -2.37 -23.08
N ALA A 126 23.08 -3.34 -23.96
CA ALA A 126 22.83 -3.18 -25.39
C ALA A 126 21.35 -2.93 -25.68
N SER A 127 21.04 -1.94 -26.53
CA SER A 127 19.68 -1.71 -27.00
C SER A 127 19.20 -2.89 -27.87
N GLY A 128 18.35 -3.76 -27.33
CA GLY A 128 17.74 -4.88 -28.05
C GLY A 128 18.57 -6.16 -28.20
N GLY A 129 19.58 -6.36 -27.34
CA GLY A 129 20.40 -7.57 -27.29
C GLY A 129 19.83 -8.70 -26.42
N HIS A 130 20.47 -9.88 -26.47
CA HIS A 130 20.17 -11.01 -25.58
C HIS A 130 21.43 -11.42 -24.81
N MET A 131 21.51 -10.97 -23.55
CA MET A 131 22.58 -11.35 -22.64
C MET A 131 22.21 -12.66 -21.94
N LYS A 132 23.02 -13.70 -22.14
CA LYS A 132 22.97 -14.92 -21.35
C LYS A 132 23.84 -14.76 -20.12
N ILE A 133 23.38 -15.23 -18.96
CA ILE A 133 24.14 -15.33 -17.71
C ILE A 133 23.88 -16.69 -17.07
N ASP A 134 24.80 -17.21 -16.27
CA ASP A 134 24.62 -18.48 -15.55
C ASP A 134 24.65 -18.32 -14.02
N HIS A 135 24.67 -17.09 -13.53
CA HIS A 135 24.46 -16.76 -12.11
C HIS A 135 23.98 -15.32 -11.99
N ALA A 136 23.29 -15.04 -10.88
CA ALA A 136 22.74 -13.72 -10.60
C ALA A 136 23.83 -12.65 -10.51
N ILE A 137 23.56 -11.49 -11.12
CA ILE A 137 24.39 -10.29 -11.01
C ILE A 137 24.09 -9.60 -9.67
N GLN A 138 25.11 -9.37 -8.87
CA GLN A 138 24.99 -8.67 -7.59
C GLN A 138 24.96 -7.16 -7.83
N CYS A 139 23.84 -6.53 -7.48
CA CYS A 139 23.72 -5.08 -7.57
C CYS A 139 24.59 -4.40 -6.50
N ARG A 140 25.21 -3.28 -6.87
CA ARG A 140 26.00 -2.44 -5.94
C ARG A 140 25.27 -1.15 -5.61
N ASN A 141 25.66 -0.56 -4.49
CA ASN A 141 25.01 0.64 -3.96
C ASN A 141 25.19 1.84 -4.90
N GLY A 142 24.12 2.60 -5.12
CA GLY A 142 24.16 3.83 -5.94
C GLY A 142 24.40 3.61 -7.43
N ILE A 143 24.24 2.37 -7.94
CA ILE A 143 24.37 2.07 -9.37
C ILE A 143 23.00 1.93 -10.04
N ILE A 144 22.88 2.60 -11.19
CA ILE A 144 21.78 2.49 -12.14
C ILE A 144 22.13 1.44 -13.19
N ILE A 145 21.32 0.39 -13.29
CA ILE A 145 21.39 -0.60 -14.36
C ILE A 145 20.27 -0.27 -15.35
N ASP A 146 20.65 0.22 -16.52
CA ASP A 146 19.75 0.57 -17.60
C ASP A 146 19.76 -0.53 -18.66
N GLY A 147 18.68 -1.31 -18.69
CA GLY A 147 18.54 -2.44 -19.59
C GLY A 147 18.38 -2.04 -21.06
N ARG A 148 17.90 -0.84 -21.38
CA ARG A 148 17.59 -0.40 -22.76
C ARG A 148 16.79 -1.41 -23.60
N GLY A 149 15.93 -2.19 -22.96
CA GLY A 149 15.14 -3.26 -23.55
C GLY A 149 15.91 -4.56 -23.84
N CYS A 150 17.18 -4.66 -23.43
CA CYS A 150 17.95 -5.91 -23.46
C CYS A 150 17.22 -7.00 -22.70
N LEU A 151 17.26 -8.23 -23.24
CA LEU A 151 16.87 -9.43 -22.53
C LEU A 151 18.07 -9.97 -21.75
N THR A 152 17.98 -10.02 -20.43
CA THR A 152 18.88 -10.79 -19.58
C THR A 152 18.22 -12.11 -19.25
N ASP A 153 18.90 -13.20 -19.58
CA ASP A 153 18.38 -14.56 -19.44
C ASP A 153 19.35 -15.41 -18.63
N ASN A 154 18.92 -15.77 -17.43
CA ASN A 154 19.69 -16.67 -16.56
C ASN A 154 19.41 -18.13 -16.94
N ILE A 155 20.45 -18.82 -17.40
CA ILE A 155 20.40 -20.18 -17.95
C ILE A 155 20.93 -21.25 -17.00
N LEU A 156 21.28 -20.90 -15.75
CA LEU A 156 22.00 -21.80 -14.84
C LEU A 156 21.42 -23.23 -14.82
N ASP A 157 22.28 -24.21 -15.07
CA ASP A 157 22.00 -25.64 -14.97
C ASP A 157 22.16 -26.12 -13.51
N ARG A 158 21.08 -26.69 -12.95
CA ARG A 158 20.88 -26.88 -11.49
C ARG A 158 21.65 -28.04 -10.85
N ASN A 159 22.79 -28.44 -11.42
CA ASN A 159 23.68 -29.42 -10.79
C ASN A 159 24.42 -28.89 -9.55
N VAL A 160 24.09 -27.68 -9.08
CA VAL A 160 24.61 -27.05 -7.86
C VAL A 160 23.80 -27.45 -6.61
N THR A 161 24.46 -27.49 -5.46
CA THR A 161 23.92 -27.88 -4.14
C THR A 161 22.65 -27.12 -3.72
N PRO A 162 21.69 -27.74 -3.00
CA PRO A 162 20.35 -27.18 -2.73
C PRO A 162 20.29 -25.81 -2.05
N SER A 163 21.25 -25.49 -1.18
CA SER A 163 21.24 -24.24 -0.41
C SER A 163 21.53 -22.99 -1.26
N SER A 164 22.27 -23.12 -2.37
CA SER A 164 22.62 -21.98 -3.26
C SER A 164 21.59 -21.66 -4.34
N ARG A 165 20.53 -22.48 -4.44
CA ARG A 165 19.56 -22.39 -5.54
C ARG A 165 18.68 -21.15 -5.51
N PHE A 166 18.39 -20.59 -4.33
CA PHE A 166 17.43 -19.48 -4.20
C PHE A 166 17.99 -18.12 -4.61
N THR A 167 19.30 -17.89 -4.45
CA THR A 167 19.96 -16.62 -4.82
C THR A 167 20.57 -16.66 -6.22
N GLN A 168 20.94 -17.84 -6.72
CA GLN A 168 21.60 -18.00 -8.01
C GLN A 168 20.64 -18.07 -9.21
N ASP A 169 19.38 -18.44 -9.00
CA ASP A 169 18.38 -18.57 -10.07
C ASP A 169 17.89 -17.22 -10.62
N CYS A 170 18.21 -16.10 -9.98
CA CYS A 170 17.68 -14.77 -10.31
C CYS A 170 18.57 -14.07 -11.35
N CYS A 171 18.04 -13.08 -12.08
CA CYS A 171 18.88 -12.27 -12.97
C CYS A 171 19.72 -11.28 -12.16
N TYR A 172 19.07 -10.61 -11.21
CA TYR A 172 19.68 -9.60 -10.34
C TYR A 172 19.44 -9.91 -8.88
N LEU A 173 20.49 -9.75 -8.09
CA LEU A 173 20.50 -9.90 -6.64
C LEU A 173 20.65 -8.50 -6.02
N THR A 174 19.53 -7.94 -5.59
CA THR A 174 19.41 -6.57 -5.05
C THR A 174 19.54 -6.52 -3.52
N GLY A 175 20.29 -7.46 -2.95
CA GLY A 175 20.44 -7.67 -1.50
C GLY A 175 20.00 -9.07 -1.08
N ALA A 176 20.08 -9.38 0.22
CA ALA A 176 19.63 -10.64 0.79
C ALA A 176 19.11 -10.41 2.23
N PHE A 177 17.83 -10.63 2.50
CA PHE A 177 17.18 -10.45 3.78
C PHE A 177 16.42 -11.73 4.15
N ALA A 178 17.16 -12.73 4.63
CA ALA A 178 16.64 -14.05 4.95
C ALA A 178 16.27 -14.22 6.43
N ARG A 179 15.38 -15.19 6.71
CA ARG A 179 14.84 -15.51 8.04
C ARG A 179 15.81 -16.27 8.96
N TYR A 180 16.88 -16.88 8.44
CA TYR A 180 17.52 -18.03 9.10
C TYR A 180 18.93 -17.82 9.66
N ASP A 181 19.60 -16.68 9.44
CA ASP A 181 20.94 -16.46 10.01
C ASP A 181 21.17 -15.00 10.46
N ASP A 182 21.13 -14.79 11.78
CA ASP A 182 21.46 -13.50 12.42
C ASP A 182 22.91 -13.43 12.90
N ASN A 183 23.66 -14.53 12.77
CA ASN A 183 25.02 -14.67 13.31
C ASN A 183 26.06 -13.80 12.60
N ASP A 184 25.76 -13.33 11.39
CA ASP A 184 26.67 -12.52 10.59
C ASP A 184 26.75 -11.05 11.04
N HIS A 185 25.84 -10.63 11.93
CA HIS A 185 25.71 -9.23 12.34
C HIS A 185 26.13 -9.02 13.79
N THR A 186 27.01 -8.05 14.01
CA THR A 186 27.30 -7.58 15.36
C THR A 186 26.23 -6.58 15.78
N PHE A 187 25.41 -6.97 16.75
CA PHE A 187 24.43 -6.07 17.34
C PHE A 187 25.01 -5.27 18.50
N HIS A 188 24.62 -4.01 18.57
CA HIS A 188 24.97 -3.08 19.62
C HIS A 188 23.72 -2.56 20.33
N ALA A 189 23.80 -2.42 21.66
CA ALA A 189 22.67 -1.96 22.46
C ALA A 189 22.40 -0.47 22.24
N LEU A 190 21.12 -0.12 22.10
CA LEU A 190 20.63 1.26 22.07
C LEU A 190 20.04 1.67 23.44
N GLN A 191 19.91 2.97 23.65
CA GLN A 191 18.93 3.54 24.57
C GLN A 191 17.50 3.24 24.07
N PRO A 192 16.45 3.48 24.88
CA PRO A 192 15.07 3.38 24.39
C PRO A 192 14.86 4.22 23.14
N VAL A 193 13.97 3.76 22.25
CA VAL A 193 13.65 4.41 20.99
C VAL A 193 12.21 4.91 21.07
N GLU A 194 11.99 6.19 20.83
CA GLU A 194 10.66 6.77 20.79
C GLU A 194 10.08 6.72 19.38
N LEU A 195 8.74 6.61 19.28
CA LEU A 195 8.04 6.71 17.99
C LEU A 195 8.34 8.07 17.34
N GLY A 196 8.73 8.07 16.07
CA GLY A 196 9.10 9.29 15.33
C GLY A 196 10.52 9.80 15.63
N ALA A 197 11.35 9.05 16.36
CA ALA A 197 12.74 9.43 16.59
C ALA A 197 13.49 9.56 15.25
N SER A 198 14.17 10.69 15.05
CA SER A 198 15.05 10.95 13.89
C SER A 198 16.53 10.65 14.20
N GLU A 199 16.80 10.12 15.38
CA GLU A 199 18.11 9.69 15.82
C GLU A 199 17.97 8.53 16.80
N VAL A 200 18.98 7.67 16.87
CA VAL A 200 19.11 6.64 17.90
C VAL A 200 20.42 6.82 18.65
N VAL A 201 20.39 6.50 19.94
CA VAL A 201 21.54 6.69 20.83
C VAL A 201 22.11 5.35 21.23
N LEU A 202 23.35 5.08 20.83
CA LEU A 202 24.11 3.93 21.29
C LEU A 202 24.33 4.01 22.80
N LYS A 203 24.23 2.87 23.48
CA LYS A 203 24.48 2.81 24.92
C LYS A 203 25.94 3.14 25.29
N THR A 204 26.86 2.88 24.37
CA THR A 204 28.30 3.12 24.55
C THR A 204 28.84 3.91 23.36
N ALA A 205 29.39 5.11 23.58
CA ALA A 205 29.90 5.94 22.48
C ALA A 205 31.01 5.26 21.64
N ALA A 206 31.81 4.39 22.26
CA ALA A 206 32.87 3.66 21.56
C ALA A 206 32.35 2.72 20.46
N THR A 207 31.09 2.24 20.54
CA THR A 207 30.52 1.36 19.50
C THR A 207 30.14 2.14 18.23
N ALA A 208 30.13 3.47 18.27
CA ALA A 208 29.86 4.28 17.08
C ALA A 208 30.91 4.05 15.98
N ALA A 209 32.12 3.58 16.33
CA ALA A 209 33.16 3.24 15.37
C ALA A 209 32.79 2.06 14.44
N ALA A 210 31.74 1.28 14.75
CA ALA A 210 31.22 0.21 13.89
C ALA A 210 30.30 0.72 12.76
N TYR A 211 29.99 2.02 12.74
CA TYR A 211 29.05 2.64 11.82
C TYR A 211 29.71 3.79 11.05
N ALA A 212 29.23 4.04 9.84
CA ALA A 212 29.58 5.21 9.06
C ALA A 212 28.33 5.91 8.53
N VAL A 213 28.51 7.18 8.15
CA VAL A 213 27.49 7.92 7.40
C VAL A 213 27.21 7.20 6.09
N GLY A 214 25.94 7.00 5.79
CA GLY A 214 25.43 6.25 4.66
C GLY A 214 24.99 4.82 4.99
N ASP A 215 25.42 4.25 6.12
CA ASP A 215 25.11 2.84 6.41
C ASP A 215 23.62 2.61 6.60
N ILE A 216 23.14 1.50 6.04
CA ILE A 216 21.85 0.93 6.41
C ILE A 216 22.00 0.14 7.70
N ILE A 217 21.19 0.49 8.68
CA ILE A 217 21.14 -0.17 9.97
C ILE A 217 19.78 -0.82 10.18
N TRP A 218 19.79 -1.93 10.90
CA TRP A 218 18.60 -2.63 11.35
C TRP A 218 18.42 -2.41 12.84
N ILE A 219 17.35 -1.71 13.20
CA ILE A 219 16.96 -1.42 14.58
C ILE A 219 15.88 -2.42 14.97
N ALA A 220 16.09 -3.16 16.06
CA ALA A 220 15.22 -4.25 16.46
C ALA A 220 14.94 -4.26 17.96
N GLN A 221 13.72 -4.64 18.33
CA GLN A 221 13.37 -5.03 19.69
C GLN A 221 13.70 -6.51 19.87
N ALA A 222 14.74 -6.80 20.66
CA ALA A 222 15.08 -8.16 21.01
C ALA A 222 14.17 -8.69 22.14
N ARG A 223 13.72 -9.94 22.01
CA ARG A 223 13.07 -10.75 23.05
C ARG A 223 13.54 -12.20 22.92
N ASP A 224 13.25 -13.04 23.93
CA ASP A 224 13.74 -14.41 24.11
C ASP A 224 14.19 -15.14 22.83
N ALA A 225 15.46 -15.56 22.82
CA ALA A 225 16.13 -16.25 21.72
C ALA A 225 16.30 -15.44 20.40
N PHE A 226 16.06 -14.12 20.38
CA PHE A 226 16.42 -13.27 19.24
C PHE A 226 17.90 -13.43 18.86
N GLY A 227 18.16 -13.60 17.57
CA GLY A 227 19.48 -13.95 17.03
C GLY A 227 19.81 -15.44 17.04
N SER A 228 18.94 -16.31 17.57
CA SER A 228 19.10 -17.76 17.53
C SER A 228 17.87 -18.44 16.90
N GLY A 229 18.08 -19.25 15.86
CA GLY A 229 17.00 -20.06 15.27
C GLY A 229 15.97 -19.33 14.41
N GLY A 230 16.26 -18.10 13.94
CA GLY A 230 15.40 -17.36 13.01
C GLY A 230 14.13 -16.77 13.62
N VAL A 231 14.19 -16.45 14.92
CA VAL A 231 13.13 -15.70 15.62
C VAL A 231 13.17 -14.24 15.16
N PHE A 232 12.10 -13.78 14.51
CA PHE A 232 11.95 -12.37 14.14
C PHE A 232 11.72 -11.51 15.39
N PRO A 233 12.21 -10.26 15.39
CA PRO A 233 11.89 -9.34 16.46
C PRO A 233 10.42 -8.90 16.36
N ASP A 234 9.82 -8.61 17.51
CA ASP A 234 8.43 -8.14 17.59
C ASP A 234 8.25 -6.80 16.86
N LYS A 235 9.22 -5.89 17.03
CA LYS A 235 9.29 -4.61 16.35
C LYS A 235 10.67 -4.45 15.73
N SER A 236 10.73 -4.03 14.47
CA SER A 236 11.99 -3.60 13.88
C SER A 236 11.82 -2.76 12.62
N GLU A 237 12.88 -2.08 12.24
CA GLU A 237 12.90 -1.10 11.16
C GLU A 237 14.30 -0.98 10.56
N LEU A 238 14.38 -0.73 9.25
CA LEU A 238 15.62 -0.39 8.57
C LEU A 238 15.71 1.12 8.39
N ALA A 239 16.88 1.69 8.68
CA ALA A 239 17.12 3.13 8.55
C ALA A 239 18.51 3.40 7.97
N ARG A 240 18.68 4.55 7.32
CA ARG A 240 19.98 5.03 6.84
C ARG A 240 20.56 6.07 7.78
N ILE A 241 21.84 5.97 8.09
CA ILE A 241 22.58 6.96 8.87
C ILE A 241 22.96 8.15 7.97
N ILE A 242 22.66 9.37 8.39
CA ILE A 242 23.03 10.62 7.67
C ILE A 242 24.11 11.44 8.40
N ASP A 243 24.29 11.23 9.70
CA ASP A 243 25.29 11.92 10.51
C ASP A 243 25.59 11.10 11.78
N ILE A 244 26.80 11.22 12.30
CA ILE A 244 27.24 10.54 13.52
C ILE A 244 27.93 11.56 14.44
N SER A 245 27.39 11.72 15.65
CA SER A 245 27.94 12.63 16.66
C SER A 245 28.06 11.93 18.01
N GLY A 246 29.26 11.44 18.33
CA GLY A 246 29.49 10.68 19.56
C GLY A 246 28.74 9.35 19.54
N ALA A 247 27.79 9.17 20.46
CA ALA A 247 26.94 7.97 20.52
C ALA A 247 25.65 8.09 19.68
N ILE A 248 25.41 9.24 19.05
CA ILE A 248 24.15 9.54 18.35
C ILE A 248 24.31 9.22 16.87
N LEU A 249 23.43 8.36 16.36
CA LEU A 249 23.28 8.07 14.94
C LEU A 249 22.03 8.81 14.43
N LYS A 250 22.21 9.84 13.61
CA LYS A 250 21.08 10.55 13.00
C LYS A 250 20.59 9.80 11.76
N LEU A 251 19.28 9.75 11.59
CA LEU A 251 18.63 8.94 10.58
C LEU A 251 18.05 9.81 9.46
N GLU A 252 18.03 9.28 8.24
CA GLU A 252 17.44 9.95 7.08
C GLU A 252 15.93 10.18 7.24
N HIS A 253 15.25 9.20 7.83
CA HIS A 253 13.81 9.22 8.06
C HIS A 253 13.48 8.97 9.53
N PRO A 254 12.44 9.62 10.08
CA PRO A 254 11.92 9.31 11.42
C PRO A 254 11.44 7.86 11.52
N LEU A 255 11.74 7.22 12.64
CA LEU A 255 11.34 5.83 12.90
C LEU A 255 9.82 5.70 13.09
N GLY A 256 9.24 4.65 12.50
CA GLY A 256 7.86 4.24 12.71
C GLY A 256 7.65 3.24 13.85
N ILE A 257 8.67 2.98 14.67
CA ILE A 257 8.60 2.08 15.84
C ILE A 257 9.03 2.78 17.14
N ASP A 258 8.54 2.26 18.25
CA ASP A 258 8.94 2.58 19.62
C ASP A 258 9.44 1.32 20.36
N ILE A 259 10.50 1.46 21.14
CA ILE A 259 11.09 0.41 21.97
C ILE A 259 11.42 0.98 23.35
N ASP A 260 10.59 0.68 24.34
CA ASP A 260 10.62 1.28 25.69
C ASP A 260 11.88 0.94 26.50
N GLN A 261 12.54 -0.18 26.20
CA GLN A 261 13.66 -0.68 26.99
C GLN A 261 14.98 -0.51 26.23
N ALA A 262 16.00 -0.02 26.94
CA ALA A 262 17.37 -0.03 26.44
C ALA A 262 17.84 -1.48 26.20
N GLY A 263 18.73 -1.67 25.23
CA GLY A 263 19.36 -2.97 24.98
C GLY A 263 20.09 -3.51 26.21
N ALA A 264 19.78 -4.76 26.57
CA ALA A 264 20.38 -5.50 27.67
C ALA A 264 20.48 -7.01 27.35
N GLY A 265 21.31 -7.72 28.11
CA GLY A 265 21.60 -9.13 27.86
C GLY A 265 22.63 -9.32 26.74
N THR A 266 22.58 -10.48 26.08
CA THR A 266 23.46 -10.83 24.95
C THR A 266 22.61 -11.47 23.86
N ILE A 267 22.84 -11.12 22.59
CA ILE A 267 22.13 -11.76 21.47
C ILE A 267 22.27 -13.28 21.54
N GLY A 268 21.17 -14.00 21.32
CA GLY A 268 21.08 -15.46 21.48
C GLY A 268 21.02 -15.96 22.93
N ASN A 269 21.27 -15.11 23.93
CA ASN A 269 21.20 -15.48 25.35
C ASN A 269 20.52 -14.38 26.19
N SER A 270 19.20 -14.51 26.35
CA SER A 270 18.34 -13.56 27.06
C SER A 270 18.52 -12.09 26.60
N PRO A 271 18.54 -11.80 25.29
CA PRO A 271 18.56 -10.42 24.83
C PRO A 271 17.22 -9.74 25.10
N SER A 272 17.26 -8.47 25.48
CA SER A 272 16.06 -7.65 25.66
C SER A 272 16.28 -6.20 25.22
N GLY A 273 15.20 -5.51 24.88
CA GLY A 273 15.19 -4.08 24.58
C GLY A 273 15.66 -3.73 23.16
N ALA A 274 16.11 -2.49 22.99
CA ALA A 274 16.50 -1.92 21.70
C ALA A 274 17.95 -2.26 21.31
N TRP A 275 18.10 -2.79 20.10
CA TRP A 275 19.39 -3.16 19.51
C TRP A 275 19.50 -2.64 18.09
N VAL A 276 20.73 -2.46 17.63
CA VAL A 276 21.03 -2.05 16.25
C VAL A 276 22.15 -2.89 15.67
N ALA A 277 22.03 -3.29 14.41
CA ALA A 277 23.08 -3.92 13.62
C ALA A 277 23.33 -3.13 12.34
N ASN A 278 24.57 -3.14 11.86
CA ASN A 278 24.88 -2.65 10.52
C ASN A 278 24.53 -3.74 9.51
N VAL A 279 23.61 -3.46 8.61
CA VAL A 279 23.15 -4.38 7.56
C VAL A 279 23.42 -3.83 6.16
N ASP A 280 24.15 -2.71 6.05
CA ASP A 280 24.59 -2.14 4.80
C ASP A 280 25.36 -3.19 4.02
N TYR A 281 24.98 -3.38 2.76
CA TYR A 281 25.71 -4.28 1.91
C TYR A 281 27.06 -3.65 1.56
N ARG A 282 28.09 -4.06 2.30
CA ARG A 282 29.50 -3.84 1.99
C ARG A 282 30.11 -5.21 1.74
N MET A 283 30.15 -5.66 0.49
CA MET A 283 30.97 -6.84 0.23
C MET A 283 32.43 -6.47 0.47
N ALA A 284 33.03 -7.08 1.48
CA ALA A 284 34.45 -7.34 1.40
C ALA A 284 34.67 -8.25 0.17
N ALA A 285 35.70 -7.96 -0.62
CA ALA A 285 35.98 -8.62 -1.89
C ALA A 285 36.22 -10.15 -1.79
N ASP A 286 36.15 -10.72 -0.58
CA ASP A 286 36.35 -12.13 -0.26
C ASP A 286 35.05 -12.94 -0.08
N LYS A 287 33.87 -12.31 -0.01
CA LYS A 287 32.58 -13.01 0.11
C LYS A 287 32.00 -13.37 -1.26
N THR A 288 31.65 -14.64 -1.45
CA THR A 288 31.03 -15.17 -2.66
C THR A 288 29.50 -15.08 -2.59
N GLY A 289 28.79 -15.25 -3.72
CA GLY A 289 27.32 -15.31 -3.73
C GLY A 289 26.71 -16.46 -2.89
N GLY A 290 27.53 -17.43 -2.46
CA GLY A 290 27.14 -18.44 -1.48
C GLY A 290 27.07 -17.91 -0.05
N ASP A 291 27.86 -16.89 0.29
CA ASP A 291 27.89 -16.26 1.62
C ASP A 291 26.71 -15.29 1.83
N MET A 292 25.98 -14.98 0.76
CA MET A 292 24.73 -14.21 0.81
C MET A 292 23.53 -15.07 1.20
N ILE A 293 23.68 -16.39 1.26
CA ILE A 293 22.62 -17.32 1.63
C ILE A 293 22.49 -17.29 3.16
N GLY A 294 21.40 -16.72 3.66
CA GLY A 294 21.08 -16.74 5.09
C GLY A 294 21.31 -15.41 5.80
N GLY A 295 22.18 -14.55 5.27
CA GLY A 295 22.45 -13.22 5.84
C GLY A 295 21.34 -12.19 5.62
N ARG A 296 21.50 -11.05 6.31
CA ARG A 296 20.63 -9.85 6.20
C ARG A 296 21.42 -8.65 5.70
N HIS A 297 21.63 -8.56 4.39
CA HIS A 297 22.26 -7.45 3.70
C HIS A 297 21.26 -6.69 2.86
N VAL A 298 21.30 -5.37 2.97
CA VAL A 298 20.43 -4.46 2.23
C VAL A 298 21.29 -3.64 1.28
N CYS A 299 20.99 -3.74 -0.01
CA CYS A 299 21.59 -2.81 -0.97
C CYS A 299 20.78 -1.51 -0.99
N ARG A 300 21.44 -0.38 -1.23
CA ARG A 300 20.80 0.94 -1.23
C ARG A 300 20.99 1.70 -2.52
N ASP A 301 20.05 2.59 -2.80
CA ASP A 301 20.11 3.52 -3.94
C ASP A 301 20.27 2.77 -5.29
N ILE A 302 19.76 1.54 -5.40
CA ILE A 302 19.78 0.76 -6.65
C ILE A 302 18.69 1.30 -7.57
N THR A 303 19.02 1.47 -8.84
CA THR A 303 18.01 1.70 -9.88
C THR A 303 18.13 0.62 -10.97
N LEU A 304 17.03 -0.07 -11.28
CA LEU A 304 16.95 -1.02 -12.40
C LEU A 304 15.83 -0.60 -13.33
N VAL A 305 16.16 -0.24 -14.56
CA VAL A 305 15.18 0.33 -15.51
C VAL A 305 15.24 -0.29 -16.90
N ASP A 306 14.10 -0.25 -17.59
CA ASP A 306 13.97 -0.54 -19.01
C ASP A 306 14.53 -1.91 -19.39
N HIS A 307 14.08 -2.97 -18.73
CA HIS A 307 14.71 -4.27 -18.83
C HIS A 307 13.75 -5.41 -19.17
N ARG A 308 14.25 -6.41 -19.90
CA ARG A 308 13.58 -7.69 -20.09
C ARG A 308 14.34 -8.78 -19.35
N LEU A 309 13.65 -9.60 -18.57
CA LEU A 309 14.25 -10.61 -17.71
C LEU A 309 13.69 -11.99 -18.04
N ARG A 310 14.53 -13.02 -18.07
CA ARG A 310 14.12 -14.41 -18.28
C ARG A 310 14.92 -15.36 -17.41
N GLN A 311 14.30 -16.47 -17.04
CA GLN A 311 14.96 -17.61 -16.40
C GLN A 311 14.71 -18.85 -17.27
N SER A 312 15.68 -19.24 -18.10
CA SER A 312 15.54 -20.40 -19.00
C SER A 312 16.25 -21.67 -18.52
N GLY A 313 16.92 -21.64 -17.35
CA GLY A 313 17.62 -22.81 -16.78
C GLY A 313 16.74 -24.05 -16.70
N ALA A 314 17.25 -25.19 -17.21
CA ALA A 314 16.48 -26.42 -17.43
C ALA A 314 16.17 -27.17 -16.13
N SER A 315 15.03 -26.87 -15.48
CA SER A 315 14.26 -27.86 -14.70
C SER A 315 12.97 -27.23 -14.20
N GLY A 316 11.89 -28.00 -14.21
CA GLY A 316 10.55 -27.50 -13.89
C GLY A 316 10.30 -27.08 -12.43
N ASP A 317 11.31 -27.02 -11.55
CA ASP A 317 11.14 -26.39 -10.22
C ASP A 317 11.16 -24.85 -10.35
N VAL A 318 10.04 -24.27 -10.75
CA VAL A 318 9.84 -22.83 -10.93
C VAL A 318 9.60 -22.14 -9.57
N ASN A 319 10.66 -22.03 -8.75
CA ASN A 319 10.55 -21.52 -7.38
C ASN A 319 10.94 -20.05 -7.19
N ASN A 320 11.52 -19.37 -8.19
CA ASN A 320 12.13 -18.06 -7.99
C ASN A 320 11.52 -16.95 -8.87
N ALA A 321 11.68 -15.70 -8.43
CA ALA A 321 11.39 -14.47 -9.18
C ALA A 321 12.65 -14.04 -9.96
N PRO A 322 12.54 -13.23 -11.04
CA PRO A 322 13.69 -12.79 -11.82
C PRO A 322 14.55 -11.75 -11.07
N LEU A 323 13.95 -11.10 -10.08
CA LEU A 323 14.63 -10.34 -9.03
C LEU A 323 14.71 -11.24 -7.79
N ALA A 324 15.81 -11.12 -7.03
CA ALA A 324 16.12 -12.09 -6.00
C ALA A 324 15.01 -12.39 -4.98
N VAL A 325 14.83 -13.69 -4.75
CA VAL A 325 14.07 -14.21 -3.63
C VAL A 325 14.76 -13.78 -2.34
N ARG A 326 14.10 -12.89 -1.59
CA ARG A 326 14.54 -12.29 -0.32
C ARG A 326 15.49 -11.10 -0.52
N SER A 327 15.31 -10.26 -1.53
CA SER A 327 16.11 -9.04 -1.66
C SER A 327 15.67 -7.95 -0.67
N GLY A 328 16.61 -7.48 0.17
CA GLY A 328 16.46 -6.26 0.95
C GLY A 328 17.00 -5.06 0.17
N MET A 329 16.17 -4.05 -0.05
CA MET A 329 16.52 -2.87 -0.83
C MET A 329 16.08 -1.60 -0.10
N TYR A 330 16.98 -0.64 0.06
CA TYR A 330 16.71 0.66 0.65
C TYR A 330 16.75 1.75 -0.41
N ASN A 331 15.73 2.59 -0.50
CA ASN A 331 15.63 3.65 -1.50
C ASN A 331 15.87 3.16 -2.94
N GLY A 332 15.31 2.00 -3.27
CA GLY A 332 15.49 1.41 -4.59
C GLY A 332 14.40 1.81 -5.58
N HIS A 333 14.75 1.80 -6.85
CA HIS A 333 13.84 2.14 -7.94
C HIS A 333 13.88 1.08 -9.04
N VAL A 334 12.76 0.42 -9.29
CA VAL A 334 12.60 -0.57 -10.35
C VAL A 334 11.49 -0.12 -11.29
N GLU A 335 11.80 0.18 -12.54
CA GLU A 335 10.81 0.72 -13.48
C GLU A 335 10.90 0.08 -14.88
N ASN A 336 9.76 -0.12 -15.54
CA ASN A 336 9.68 -0.64 -16.92
C ASN A 336 10.37 -2.00 -17.08
N ILE A 337 10.01 -2.94 -16.21
CA ILE A 337 10.54 -4.31 -16.26
C ILE A 337 9.51 -5.24 -16.89
N GLU A 338 9.95 -6.00 -17.89
CA GLU A 338 9.17 -7.06 -18.51
C GLU A 338 9.83 -8.42 -18.23
N VAL A 339 9.05 -9.35 -17.70
CA VAL A 339 9.52 -10.70 -17.40
C VAL A 339 8.99 -11.64 -18.47
N ASP A 340 9.92 -12.31 -19.14
CA ASP A 340 9.68 -13.31 -20.15
C ASP A 340 9.85 -14.71 -19.56
N GLY A 341 8.95 -15.62 -19.94
CA GLY A 341 9.02 -17.01 -19.50
C GLY A 341 8.50 -17.25 -18.08
N MET A 342 8.39 -18.51 -17.68
CA MET A 342 7.65 -18.92 -16.50
C MET A 342 8.43 -18.58 -15.21
N VAL A 343 7.86 -17.75 -14.33
CA VAL A 343 8.45 -17.43 -13.01
C VAL A 343 7.50 -17.79 -11.88
N SER A 344 8.07 -18.10 -10.71
CA SER A 344 7.27 -18.46 -9.54
C SER A 344 6.46 -17.27 -9.05
N ASN A 345 7.18 -16.19 -8.76
CA ASN A 345 6.61 -14.94 -8.32
C ASN A 345 7.04 -13.84 -9.29
N LEU A 346 6.13 -12.96 -9.69
CA LEU A 346 6.51 -11.83 -10.54
C LEU A 346 7.29 -10.79 -9.71
N LEU A 347 6.72 -10.37 -8.58
CA LEU A 347 7.38 -9.57 -7.56
C LEU A 347 7.36 -10.31 -6.23
N PHE A 348 8.53 -10.48 -5.65
CA PHE A 348 8.73 -11.11 -4.35
C PHE A 348 9.85 -10.37 -3.61
N GLY A 349 9.70 -10.05 -2.33
CA GLY A 349 10.85 -9.63 -1.54
C GLY A 349 10.57 -9.29 -0.08
N ASN A 350 11.69 -9.08 0.62
CA ASN A 350 11.80 -8.93 2.06
C ASN A 350 12.61 -7.66 2.35
N GLY A 351 12.13 -6.76 3.20
CA GLY A 351 12.87 -5.55 3.52
C GLY A 351 13.01 -4.59 2.33
N TYR A 352 11.95 -4.43 1.54
CA TYR A 352 11.83 -3.30 0.63
C TYR A 352 11.47 -2.06 1.42
N VAL A 353 12.38 -1.08 1.43
CA VAL A 353 12.29 0.10 2.27
C VAL A 353 12.47 1.35 1.44
N HIS A 354 11.55 2.31 1.56
CA HIS A 354 11.54 3.55 0.77
C HIS A 354 11.66 3.31 -0.75
N SER A 355 11.12 2.19 -1.23
CA SER A 355 11.38 1.71 -2.59
C SER A 355 10.18 1.91 -3.52
N LEU A 356 10.45 2.14 -4.80
CA LEU A 356 9.46 2.27 -5.86
C LEU A 356 9.61 1.15 -6.88
N PHE A 357 8.53 0.42 -7.13
CA PHE A 357 8.40 -0.50 -8.25
C PHE A 357 7.30 0.01 -9.16
N LYS A 358 7.59 0.21 -10.45
CA LYS A 358 6.63 0.82 -11.37
C LYS A 358 6.63 0.14 -12.74
N ASN A 359 5.45 -0.09 -13.30
CA ASN A 359 5.30 -0.67 -14.64
C ASN A 359 6.10 -1.98 -14.80
N VAL A 360 5.96 -2.88 -13.83
CA VAL A 360 6.52 -4.24 -13.91
C VAL A 360 5.45 -5.16 -14.47
N ARG A 361 5.79 -5.94 -15.50
CA ARG A 361 4.86 -6.87 -16.13
C ARG A 361 5.47 -8.25 -16.37
N GLY A 362 4.66 -9.28 -16.28
CA GLY A 362 5.12 -10.63 -16.56
C GLY A 362 4.17 -11.74 -16.14
N PRO A 363 4.49 -12.99 -16.49
CA PRO A 363 3.76 -14.15 -16.00
C PRO A 363 4.06 -14.44 -14.53
N TYR A 364 3.22 -15.25 -13.89
CA TYR A 364 3.51 -15.84 -12.57
C TYR A 364 2.88 -17.22 -12.41
N ILE A 365 3.41 -18.02 -11.49
CA ILE A 365 2.89 -19.36 -11.17
C ILE A 365 2.34 -19.43 -9.75
N ARG A 366 3.03 -18.89 -8.75
CA ARG A 366 2.60 -18.90 -7.35
C ARG A 366 1.92 -17.58 -7.01
N ARG A 367 2.66 -16.47 -7.00
CA ARG A 367 2.15 -15.14 -6.61
C ARG A 367 2.50 -14.05 -7.62
N ALA A 368 1.58 -13.12 -7.84
CA ALA A 368 1.86 -11.94 -8.64
C ALA A 368 2.73 -10.95 -7.82
N ILE A 369 2.34 -10.70 -6.58
CA ILE A 369 3.02 -9.76 -5.68
C ILE A 369 3.10 -10.39 -4.29
N GLU A 370 4.31 -10.48 -3.75
CA GLU A 370 4.56 -10.88 -2.37
C GLU A 370 5.57 -9.93 -1.70
N ILE A 371 5.09 -9.16 -0.74
CA ILE A 371 5.88 -8.19 0.04
C ILE A 371 5.87 -8.60 1.50
N LYS A 372 7.04 -8.95 2.04
CA LYS A 372 7.18 -9.58 3.35
C LYS A 372 8.32 -8.97 4.17
N CYS A 373 8.50 -9.51 5.38
CA CYS A 373 9.61 -9.29 6.30
C CYS A 373 10.08 -7.83 6.37
N LEU A 374 9.42 -7.00 7.20
CA LEU A 374 9.89 -5.63 7.51
C LEU A 374 9.98 -4.70 6.29
N SER A 375 9.27 -5.00 5.21
CA SER A 375 9.16 -4.04 4.11
C SER A 375 8.34 -2.84 4.57
N HIS A 376 8.81 -1.63 4.29
CA HIS A 376 8.06 -0.43 4.67
C HIS A 376 8.23 0.76 3.75
N ASP A 377 7.28 1.69 3.83
CA ASP A 377 7.35 2.98 3.14
C ASP A 377 7.59 2.86 1.63
N SER A 378 7.05 1.80 1.02
CA SER A 378 7.36 1.43 -0.36
C SER A 378 6.09 1.38 -1.20
N ARG A 379 6.25 1.68 -2.49
CA ARG A 379 5.16 1.83 -3.45
C ARG A 379 5.35 0.92 -4.65
N PHE A 380 4.28 0.23 -5.05
CA PHE A 380 4.23 -0.71 -6.16
C PHE A 380 3.11 -0.28 -7.12
N GLU A 381 3.46 0.30 -8.26
CA GLU A 381 2.52 1.00 -9.15
C GLU A 381 2.47 0.36 -10.54
N ASP A 382 1.25 0.17 -11.07
CA ASP A 382 1.00 -0.34 -12.42
C ASP A 382 1.62 -1.74 -12.69
N ILE A 383 1.55 -2.63 -11.70
CA ILE A 383 2.03 -4.01 -11.82
C ILE A 383 1.06 -4.84 -12.65
N SER A 384 1.50 -5.47 -13.74
CA SER A 384 0.66 -6.28 -14.64
C SER A 384 1.10 -7.74 -14.68
N ALA A 385 0.33 -8.63 -14.07
CA ALA A 385 0.66 -10.04 -13.91
C ALA A 385 -0.37 -10.97 -14.56
N TRP A 386 0.08 -12.06 -15.19
CA TRP A 386 -0.81 -13.09 -15.73
C TRP A 386 -0.40 -14.50 -15.29
N LYS A 387 -1.36 -15.28 -14.82
CA LYS A 387 -1.13 -16.65 -14.34
C LYS A 387 -0.75 -17.56 -15.51
N MET A 388 0.35 -18.27 -15.37
CA MET A 388 0.74 -19.34 -16.30
C MET A 388 0.25 -20.70 -15.77
N PRO A 389 -0.35 -21.54 -16.64
CA PRO A 389 -0.59 -22.94 -16.29
C PRO A 389 0.74 -23.63 -16.02
N HIS A 390 0.82 -24.40 -14.94
CA HIS A 390 1.98 -25.21 -14.64
C HIS A 390 1.53 -26.57 -14.08
N GLY A 391 2.26 -27.63 -14.42
CA GLY A 391 1.88 -29.00 -14.09
C GLY A 391 2.18 -29.44 -12.66
N TYR A 392 2.45 -28.50 -11.73
CA TYR A 392 2.82 -28.83 -10.36
C TYR A 392 1.61 -28.78 -9.44
N ALA A 393 1.51 -29.76 -8.54
CA ALA A 393 0.58 -29.68 -7.43
C ALA A 393 0.93 -28.45 -6.59
N LEU A 394 -0.06 -27.61 -6.44
CA LEU A 394 0.04 -26.30 -5.84
C LEU A 394 -0.44 -26.42 -4.40
N ASP A 395 0.43 -26.12 -3.43
CA ASP A 395 0.06 -26.15 -2.02
C ASP A 395 -1.01 -25.09 -1.76
N THR A 396 -2.15 -25.49 -1.20
CA THR A 396 -3.34 -24.63 -1.04
C THR A 396 -3.07 -23.36 -0.26
N ASP A 397 -2.08 -23.37 0.64
CA ASP A 397 -1.67 -22.23 1.47
C ASP A 397 -0.79 -21.22 0.71
N GLU A 398 -0.26 -21.60 -0.45
CA GLU A 398 0.68 -20.79 -1.22
C GLU A 398 0.02 -19.93 -2.31
N HIS A 399 -1.29 -20.08 -2.52
CA HIS A 399 -2.07 -19.43 -3.59
C HIS A 399 -2.72 -18.11 -3.23
N VAL A 400 -1.89 -17.17 -2.77
CA VAL A 400 -2.33 -15.78 -2.62
C VAL A 400 -1.68 -14.92 -3.70
N PRO A 401 -2.38 -14.58 -4.80
CA PRO A 401 -1.82 -13.75 -5.86
C PRO A 401 -1.21 -12.44 -5.37
N ILE A 402 -1.83 -11.77 -4.40
CA ILE A 402 -1.28 -10.55 -3.78
C ILE A 402 -1.19 -10.75 -2.27
N SER A 403 0.02 -10.80 -1.73
CA SER A 403 0.26 -10.93 -0.29
C SER A 403 1.18 -9.84 0.23
N VAL A 404 0.74 -9.13 1.27
CA VAL A 404 1.54 -8.17 2.03
C VAL A 404 1.58 -8.65 3.49
N GLY A 405 2.73 -8.68 4.14
CA GLY A 405 2.76 -9.15 5.53
C GLY A 405 4.11 -9.26 6.20
N GLU A 406 4.16 -10.04 7.28
CA GLU A 406 5.35 -10.29 8.10
C GLU A 406 6.01 -8.98 8.57
N ASN A 407 5.23 -8.20 9.33
CA ASN A 407 5.60 -6.88 9.85
C ASN A 407 5.89 -5.85 8.75
N SER A 408 5.25 -6.01 7.58
CA SER A 408 5.28 -4.97 6.55
C SER A 408 4.40 -3.79 6.96
N ARG A 409 4.81 -2.56 6.66
CA ARG A 409 4.05 -1.37 7.06
C ARG A 409 4.08 -0.25 6.03
N ARG A 410 3.02 0.56 5.91
CA ARG A 410 2.96 1.69 4.96
C ARG A 410 3.34 1.27 3.53
N ILE A 411 2.89 0.09 3.11
CA ILE A 411 3.05 -0.41 1.74
C ILE A 411 1.86 0.05 0.90
N GLU A 412 2.11 0.62 -0.26
CA GLU A 412 1.06 1.04 -1.20
C GLU A 412 1.17 0.27 -2.52
N VAL A 413 0.15 -0.51 -2.87
CA VAL A 413 0.06 -1.19 -4.18
C VAL A 413 -1.01 -0.50 -5.02
N VAL A 414 -0.61 0.22 -6.07
CA VAL A 414 -1.47 1.08 -6.88
C VAL A 414 -1.69 0.49 -8.26
N ARG A 415 -2.96 0.34 -8.65
CA ARG A 415 -3.40 -0.18 -9.95
C ARG A 415 -2.80 -1.55 -10.34
N PRO A 416 -2.72 -2.55 -9.43
CA PRO A 416 -2.28 -3.88 -9.85
C PRO A 416 -3.30 -4.50 -10.82
N ARG A 417 -2.83 -5.00 -11.95
CA ARG A 417 -3.62 -5.75 -12.95
C ARG A 417 -3.20 -7.21 -12.88
N VAL A 418 -4.05 -8.07 -12.32
CA VAL A 418 -3.71 -9.47 -12.08
C VAL A 418 -4.73 -10.37 -12.76
N ASP A 419 -4.29 -11.15 -13.74
CA ASP A 419 -5.07 -12.25 -14.30
C ASP A 419 -4.73 -13.55 -13.56
N THR A 420 -5.72 -14.08 -12.84
CA THR A 420 -5.61 -15.31 -12.05
C THR A 420 -5.77 -16.59 -12.89
N GLY A 421 -6.08 -16.47 -14.18
CA GLY A 421 -6.21 -17.58 -15.12
C GLY A 421 -7.43 -18.48 -14.89
N HIS A 422 -7.49 -19.58 -15.65
CA HIS A 422 -8.50 -20.64 -15.50
C HIS A 422 -7.96 -21.80 -14.66
N TRP A 423 -8.65 -22.18 -13.59
CA TRP A 423 -8.25 -23.31 -12.75
C TRP A 423 -8.86 -24.60 -13.31
N HIS A 424 -7.99 -25.59 -13.57
CA HIS A 424 -8.41 -26.88 -14.13
C HIS A 424 -9.03 -27.84 -13.12
N ASN A 425 -8.92 -27.59 -11.80
CA ASN A 425 -9.56 -28.44 -10.80
C ASN A 425 -10.04 -27.65 -9.55
N PRO A 426 -11.30 -27.20 -9.52
CA PRO A 426 -11.88 -26.50 -8.38
C PRO A 426 -11.98 -27.36 -7.10
N GLU A 427 -11.94 -28.69 -7.18
CA GLU A 427 -12.13 -29.58 -6.03
C GLU A 427 -10.89 -29.70 -5.13
N THR A 428 -9.71 -29.33 -5.62
CA THR A 428 -8.44 -29.46 -4.88
C THR A 428 -7.97 -28.16 -4.20
N VAL A 429 -8.59 -27.02 -4.50
CA VAL A 429 -8.20 -25.70 -3.97
C VAL A 429 -9.31 -25.14 -3.09
N ILE A 430 -9.56 -25.83 -1.97
CA ILE A 430 -10.46 -25.34 -0.92
C ILE A 430 -9.57 -24.63 0.10
N GLY A 431 -9.49 -23.30 0.06
CA GLY A 431 -8.87 -22.54 1.17
C GLY A 431 -8.11 -21.25 0.86
N SER A 432 -7.81 -20.90 -0.40
CA SER A 432 -6.89 -19.80 -0.71
C SER A 432 -7.53 -18.40 -0.76
N ASN A 433 -6.75 -17.37 -0.39
CA ASN A 433 -7.16 -15.96 -0.43
C ASN A 433 -6.68 -15.29 -1.73
N LEU A 434 -7.46 -14.38 -2.32
CA LEU A 434 -7.01 -13.61 -3.49
C LEU A 434 -6.01 -12.50 -3.10
N ILE A 435 -6.38 -11.71 -2.08
CA ILE A 435 -5.57 -10.66 -1.47
C ILE A 435 -5.43 -11.00 0.01
N ALA A 436 -4.22 -10.94 0.58
CA ALA A 436 -4.02 -11.14 2.01
C ALA A 436 -3.05 -10.13 2.64
N PHE A 437 -3.44 -9.57 3.78
CA PHE A 437 -2.61 -8.76 4.70
C PHE A 437 -2.30 -9.55 5.98
N SER A 438 -1.09 -10.08 6.14
CA SER A 438 -0.72 -10.95 7.26
C SER A 438 0.28 -10.28 8.19
N ALA A 439 -0.12 -9.86 9.40
CA ALA A 439 0.72 -9.04 10.26
C ALA A 439 1.28 -7.80 9.52
N ALA A 440 0.40 -7.05 8.86
CA ALA A 440 0.74 -5.83 8.11
C ALA A 440 0.09 -4.60 8.77
N GLU A 441 0.75 -3.45 8.74
CA GLU A 441 0.25 -2.21 9.33
C GLU A 441 0.17 -1.07 8.30
N ASP A 442 -0.91 -0.28 8.27
CA ASP A 442 -1.04 0.89 7.39
C ASP A 442 -0.80 0.59 5.89
N CYS A 443 -1.09 -0.64 5.45
CA CYS A 443 -0.87 -1.05 4.07
C CYS A 443 -2.12 -0.84 3.23
N SER A 444 -1.96 -0.52 1.94
CA SER A 444 -3.09 -0.29 1.04
C SER A 444 -2.92 -0.90 -0.34
N ILE A 445 -4.04 -1.35 -0.91
CA ILE A 445 -4.16 -1.74 -2.32
C ILE A 445 -5.22 -0.86 -2.97
N VAL A 446 -4.81 -0.04 -3.95
CA VAL A 446 -5.63 1.01 -4.56
C VAL A 446 -5.90 0.71 -6.03
N ASP A 447 -7.16 0.79 -6.46
CA ASP A 447 -7.66 0.51 -7.81
C ASP A 447 -7.20 -0.86 -8.39
N PRO A 448 -7.30 -1.97 -7.63
CA PRO A 448 -6.91 -3.28 -8.15
C PRO A 448 -7.81 -3.70 -9.31
N ARG A 449 -7.24 -4.33 -10.34
CA ARG A 449 -7.99 -4.96 -11.44
C ARG A 449 -7.63 -6.43 -11.49
N VAL A 450 -8.45 -7.27 -10.86
CA VAL A 450 -8.22 -8.70 -10.81
C VAL A 450 -9.26 -9.43 -11.64
N THR A 451 -8.80 -10.28 -12.55
CA THR A 451 -9.65 -11.07 -13.46
C THR A 451 -9.28 -12.55 -13.40
N GLY A 452 -10.06 -13.42 -14.06
CA GLY A 452 -9.82 -14.85 -14.17
C GLY A 452 -10.97 -15.67 -13.58
N THR A 453 -10.93 -17.00 -13.71
CA THR A 453 -12.01 -17.88 -13.25
C THR A 453 -11.61 -18.76 -12.06
N GLY A 454 -10.63 -18.33 -11.27
CA GLY A 454 -10.21 -19.08 -10.09
C GLY A 454 -11.23 -19.04 -8.97
N LEU A 455 -11.42 -20.20 -8.32
CA LEU A 455 -12.17 -20.26 -7.07
C LEU A 455 -11.23 -19.92 -5.91
N PHE A 456 -11.68 -19.02 -5.03
CA PHE A 456 -10.96 -18.61 -3.83
C PHE A 456 -11.90 -18.76 -2.62
N SER A 457 -11.34 -19.03 -1.44
CA SER A 457 -12.11 -19.03 -0.18
C SER A 457 -12.49 -17.61 0.23
N SER A 458 -11.60 -16.64 -0.03
CA SER A 458 -11.79 -15.23 0.31
C SER A 458 -11.20 -14.33 -0.75
N VAL A 459 -11.87 -13.20 -1.01
CA VAL A 459 -11.39 -12.20 -2.00
C VAL A 459 -10.43 -11.21 -1.33
N VAL A 460 -10.66 -10.90 -0.05
CA VAL A 460 -9.74 -10.12 0.77
C VAL A 460 -9.66 -10.76 2.15
N ALA A 461 -8.46 -11.01 2.62
CA ALA A 461 -8.20 -11.53 3.96
C ALA A 461 -7.28 -10.60 4.73
N PHE A 462 -7.67 -10.32 5.97
CA PHE A 462 -6.89 -9.63 6.99
C PHE A 462 -6.65 -10.62 8.14
N PRO A 463 -5.78 -11.64 7.96
CA PRO A 463 -5.40 -12.54 9.05
C PRO A 463 -4.82 -11.80 10.26
N GLU A 464 -4.66 -12.54 11.36
CA GLU A 464 -4.31 -12.00 12.69
C GLU A 464 -3.14 -11.02 12.64
N ALA A 465 -3.21 -9.99 13.49
CA ALA A 465 -2.22 -8.91 13.63
C ALA A 465 -2.11 -7.92 12.46
N SER A 466 -3.01 -7.94 11.49
CA SER A 466 -3.13 -6.83 10.52
C SER A 466 -3.79 -5.60 11.16
N VAL A 467 -3.31 -4.40 10.86
CA VAL A 467 -3.77 -3.14 11.47
C VAL A 467 -3.89 -2.06 10.40
N ARG A 468 -5.04 -1.36 10.35
CA ARG A 468 -5.29 -0.22 9.44
C ARG A 468 -4.98 -0.50 7.97
N CYS A 469 -5.18 -1.75 7.52
CA CYS A 469 -4.98 -2.13 6.12
C CYS A 469 -6.22 -1.86 5.27
N ARG A 470 -6.04 -1.46 4.01
CA ARG A 470 -7.13 -1.02 3.14
C ARG A 470 -7.06 -1.62 1.73
N VAL A 471 -8.21 -2.01 1.19
CA VAL A 471 -8.41 -2.17 -0.27
C VAL A 471 -9.40 -1.08 -0.73
N SER A 472 -9.07 -0.29 -1.75
CA SER A 472 -9.96 0.78 -2.22
C SER A 472 -10.07 0.91 -3.74
N GLY A 473 -11.28 1.09 -4.26
CA GLY A 473 -11.56 1.23 -5.69
C GLY A 473 -11.45 -0.09 -6.47
N GLY A 474 -11.29 0.00 -7.78
CA GLY A 474 -10.95 -1.14 -8.62
C GLY A 474 -12.08 -2.14 -8.87
N THR A 475 -11.71 -3.28 -9.44
CA THR A 475 -12.61 -4.37 -9.83
C THR A 475 -11.96 -5.73 -9.55
N LEU A 476 -12.66 -6.58 -8.81
CA LEU A 476 -12.26 -7.94 -8.46
C LEU A 476 -13.28 -8.92 -9.07
N LEU A 477 -13.00 -9.45 -10.26
CA LEU A 477 -13.90 -10.30 -11.05
C LEU A 477 -13.65 -11.83 -11.04
N PRO A 478 -13.03 -12.48 -10.04
CA PRO A 478 -13.03 -13.94 -10.00
C PRO A 478 -14.39 -14.50 -9.55
N PRO A 479 -14.90 -15.59 -10.17
CA PRO A 479 -16.14 -16.23 -9.78
C PRO A 479 -15.91 -17.12 -8.55
N SER A 480 -16.43 -16.76 -7.38
CA SER A 480 -16.96 -17.70 -6.36
C SER A 480 -17.15 -17.09 -4.98
N ASN A 481 -18.09 -17.65 -4.20
CA ASN A 481 -18.22 -17.66 -2.74
C ASN A 481 -17.15 -16.91 -1.94
N VAL A 482 -17.49 -15.74 -1.41
CA VAL A 482 -16.47 -14.80 -0.94
C VAL A 482 -16.54 -14.58 0.56
N SER A 483 -15.50 -14.92 1.33
CA SER A 483 -15.28 -14.24 2.61
C SER A 483 -14.50 -12.93 2.45
N ILE A 484 -14.84 -11.92 3.25
CA ILE A 484 -13.82 -11.01 3.80
C ILE A 484 -13.48 -11.56 5.17
N GLU A 485 -12.23 -11.99 5.35
CA GLU A 485 -11.74 -12.43 6.67
C GLU A 485 -11.13 -11.24 7.37
N ASN A 486 -11.59 -10.91 8.56
CA ASN A 486 -10.96 -9.87 9.36
C ASN A 486 -10.68 -10.39 10.76
N SER A 487 -9.39 -10.57 11.01
CA SER A 487 -8.77 -10.91 12.29
C SER A 487 -7.84 -9.79 12.76
N GLY A 488 -7.91 -8.62 12.12
CA GLY A 488 -7.10 -7.44 12.42
C GLY A 488 -7.92 -6.24 12.92
N ILE A 489 -7.24 -5.11 13.12
CA ILE A 489 -7.77 -3.89 13.74
C ILE A 489 -7.96 -2.80 12.67
N ASP A 490 -9.12 -2.17 12.61
CA ASP A 490 -9.43 -1.02 11.75
C ASP A 490 -9.16 -1.24 10.24
N ASN A 491 -9.41 -2.45 9.74
CA ASN A 491 -9.23 -2.79 8.32
C ASN A 491 -10.45 -2.40 7.46
N GLU A 492 -10.21 -1.98 6.22
CA GLU A 492 -11.26 -1.42 5.36
C GLU A 492 -11.25 -1.98 3.92
N VAL A 493 -12.45 -2.12 3.35
CA VAL A 493 -12.67 -2.33 1.91
C VAL A 493 -13.62 -1.26 1.39
N ILE A 494 -13.19 -0.45 0.42
CA ILE A 494 -13.87 0.78 0.02
C ILE A 494 -14.07 0.84 -1.50
N ASP A 495 -15.23 1.28 -1.98
CA ASP A 495 -15.52 1.60 -3.39
C ASP A 495 -15.13 0.50 -4.39
N THR A 496 -15.08 -0.76 -3.95
CA THR A 496 -14.61 -1.90 -4.75
C THR A 496 -15.76 -2.52 -5.52
N VAL A 497 -15.55 -2.82 -6.80
CA VAL A 497 -16.51 -3.57 -7.61
C VAL A 497 -16.15 -5.05 -7.58
N PHE A 498 -17.09 -5.88 -7.15
CA PHE A 498 -16.90 -7.33 -7.09
C PHE A 498 -17.66 -8.04 -8.21
N GLY A 499 -17.09 -9.14 -8.68
CA GLY A 499 -17.68 -10.00 -9.71
C GLY A 499 -18.92 -10.75 -9.25
N GLU A 500 -19.47 -11.56 -10.13
CA GLU A 500 -20.65 -12.37 -9.84
C GLU A 500 -20.34 -13.48 -8.83
N ALA A 501 -21.07 -13.53 -7.71
CA ALA A 501 -21.10 -14.70 -6.83
C ALA A 501 -22.48 -14.86 -6.19
N SER A 502 -22.85 -16.12 -5.91
CA SER A 502 -24.14 -16.48 -5.32
C SER A 502 -24.19 -16.33 -3.79
N THR A 503 -23.04 -16.13 -3.12
CA THR A 503 -22.95 -15.87 -1.67
C THR A 503 -21.63 -15.16 -1.34
N TYR A 504 -21.69 -14.16 -0.46
CA TYR A 504 -20.53 -13.53 0.16
C TYR A 504 -20.66 -13.64 1.69
N ALA A 505 -19.74 -14.34 2.36
CA ALA A 505 -19.56 -14.39 3.81
C ALA A 505 -18.65 -13.25 4.33
N TYR A 506 -18.68 -12.97 5.63
CA TYR A 506 -17.67 -12.15 6.30
C TYR A 506 -17.24 -12.90 7.54
N ARG A 507 -16.04 -13.49 7.50
CA ARG A 507 -15.53 -14.26 8.61
C ARG A 507 -14.74 -13.35 9.52
N HIS A 508 -14.94 -13.53 10.81
CA HIS A 508 -14.24 -12.78 11.84
C HIS A 508 -13.81 -13.78 12.89
N ASN A 509 -12.55 -13.68 13.31
CA ASN A 509 -12.00 -14.48 14.40
C ASN A 509 -11.89 -13.65 15.68
N ASP A 510 -11.48 -14.28 16.77
CA ASP A 510 -11.59 -13.78 18.15
C ASP A 510 -10.76 -12.51 18.49
N THR A 511 -9.95 -12.00 17.56
CA THR A 511 -8.97 -10.91 17.79
C THR A 511 -9.23 -9.61 17.02
N ALA A 512 -10.19 -9.56 16.10
CA ALA A 512 -10.44 -8.36 15.30
C ALA A 512 -11.26 -7.30 16.04
N GLU A 513 -10.79 -6.05 16.02
CA GLU A 513 -11.40 -4.94 16.76
C GLU A 513 -12.24 -3.97 15.92
N ALA A 514 -12.32 -4.09 14.59
CA ALA A 514 -13.31 -3.42 13.74
C ALA A 514 -13.03 -3.73 12.26
N GLY A 515 -14.07 -3.82 11.45
CA GLY A 515 -13.95 -3.87 9.99
C GLY A 515 -14.97 -2.98 9.32
N ARG A 516 -14.60 -2.36 8.20
CA ARG A 516 -15.49 -1.49 7.43
C ARG A 516 -15.55 -1.90 5.96
N ILE A 517 -16.76 -2.04 5.44
CA ILE A 517 -17.03 -2.21 4.01
C ILE A 517 -17.89 -1.04 3.55
N LYS A 518 -17.34 -0.18 2.69
CA LYS A 518 -17.98 1.06 2.27
C LYS A 518 -18.08 1.20 0.76
N GLY A 519 -19.22 1.64 0.22
CA GLY A 519 -19.34 2.06 -1.17
C GLY A 519 -19.15 0.95 -2.22
N CYS A 520 -19.11 -0.32 -1.81
CA CYS A 520 -18.80 -1.43 -2.70
C CYS A 520 -19.99 -1.80 -3.58
N ARG A 521 -19.72 -2.34 -4.78
CA ARG A 521 -20.75 -2.74 -5.76
C ARG A 521 -20.68 -4.22 -6.07
N TRP A 522 -21.84 -4.88 -6.09
CA TRP A 522 -22.00 -6.32 -6.37
C TRP A 522 -22.75 -6.51 -7.69
N GLN A 523 -22.23 -7.33 -8.62
CA GLN A 523 -22.70 -7.37 -10.01
C GLN A 523 -23.95 -8.23 -10.32
N GLN A 524 -24.46 -9.07 -9.40
CA GLN A 524 -25.66 -9.89 -9.64
C GLN A 524 -26.82 -9.58 -8.68
N GLU A 525 -28.05 -9.65 -9.20
CA GLU A 525 -29.32 -9.53 -8.48
C GLU A 525 -29.61 -10.71 -7.51
N ASN A 526 -28.62 -11.38 -6.93
CA ASN A 526 -28.86 -12.55 -6.08
C ASN A 526 -27.91 -12.65 -4.86
N ALA A 527 -28.47 -12.34 -3.69
CA ALA A 527 -28.22 -12.94 -2.37
C ALA A 527 -26.78 -13.02 -1.84
N VAL A 528 -26.15 -11.86 -1.59
CA VAL A 528 -25.09 -11.83 -0.56
C VAL A 528 -25.70 -12.30 0.77
N ARG A 529 -25.09 -13.29 1.43
CA ARG A 529 -25.43 -13.74 2.79
C ARG A 529 -24.19 -13.64 3.65
N LEU A 530 -23.99 -12.49 4.28
CA LEU A 530 -22.85 -12.25 5.14
C LEU A 530 -22.99 -13.06 6.44
N LEU A 531 -22.23 -14.14 6.59
CA LEU A 531 -22.18 -15.01 7.77
C LEU A 531 -21.06 -14.57 8.72
N ALA A 532 -21.39 -13.89 9.81
CA ALA A 532 -20.47 -13.70 10.94
C ALA A 532 -20.43 -14.99 11.79
N THR A 533 -19.26 -15.53 12.16
CA THR A 533 -19.20 -16.91 12.72
C THR A 533 -18.45 -17.14 14.03
N THR A 534 -17.90 -16.14 14.76
CA THR A 534 -17.36 -16.35 16.14
C THR A 534 -17.54 -15.13 17.07
N ARG A 535 -17.07 -15.23 18.33
CA ARG A 535 -17.53 -14.61 19.61
C ARG A 535 -17.74 -13.08 19.66
N THR A 536 -18.34 -12.63 20.77
CA THR A 536 -18.65 -11.24 21.17
C THR A 536 -17.44 -10.30 21.05
N SER A 537 -17.24 -9.69 19.89
CA SER A 537 -16.46 -8.46 19.76
C SER A 537 -17.33 -7.28 20.21
N GLU A 538 -16.76 -6.33 20.94
CA GLU A 538 -17.48 -5.12 21.39
C GLU A 538 -17.72 -4.13 20.25
N ARG A 539 -16.93 -4.18 19.17
CA ARG A 539 -17.04 -3.23 18.06
C ARG A 539 -17.85 -3.78 16.88
N PRO A 540 -18.78 -2.98 16.31
CA PRO A 540 -19.60 -3.42 15.21
C PRO A 540 -18.84 -3.51 13.89
N LEU A 541 -19.17 -4.54 13.09
CA LEU A 541 -18.90 -4.53 11.65
C LEU A 541 -19.69 -3.38 11.02
N GLN A 542 -19.05 -2.56 10.17
CA GLN A 542 -19.71 -1.44 9.48
C GLN A 542 -19.90 -1.74 7.99
N LEU A 543 -21.15 -1.72 7.52
CA LEU A 543 -21.54 -1.84 6.11
C LEU A 543 -22.23 -0.56 5.65
N ILE A 544 -21.55 0.29 4.88
CA ILE A 544 -22.02 1.65 4.55
C ILE A 544 -22.08 1.86 3.03
N ASP A 545 -23.16 2.44 2.49
CA ASP A 545 -23.28 2.86 1.08
C ASP A 545 -23.08 1.75 0.02
N ASN A 546 -23.30 0.47 0.35
CA ASN A 546 -23.07 -0.63 -0.60
C ASN A 546 -24.25 -0.81 -1.57
N ILE A 547 -23.95 -1.22 -2.81
CA ILE A 547 -24.94 -1.40 -3.89
C ILE A 547 -25.00 -2.87 -4.31
N GLY A 548 -26.20 -3.47 -4.29
CA GLY A 548 -26.42 -4.86 -4.72
C GLY A 548 -26.40 -5.91 -3.61
N LEU A 549 -26.41 -5.50 -2.33
CA LEU A 549 -26.63 -6.41 -1.19
C LEU A 549 -28.12 -6.68 -1.03
N LEU A 550 -28.55 -7.95 -1.06
CA LEU A 550 -29.97 -8.32 -0.87
C LEU A 550 -30.31 -8.81 0.55
N ASN A 551 -29.38 -9.46 1.27
CA ASN A 551 -29.60 -10.03 2.60
C ASN A 551 -28.32 -9.93 3.48
N ILE A 552 -28.46 -9.91 4.80
CA ILE A 552 -27.35 -9.94 5.77
C ILE A 552 -27.73 -10.91 6.89
N SER A 553 -26.95 -11.98 7.10
CA SER A 553 -27.23 -12.99 8.14
C SER A 553 -26.19 -12.95 9.26
N ASN A 554 -26.40 -12.08 10.25
CA ASN A 554 -25.46 -11.93 11.35
C ASN A 554 -25.53 -13.11 12.36
N ALA A 555 -24.40 -13.46 12.99
CA ALA A 555 -24.41 -14.39 14.11
C ALA A 555 -25.11 -13.77 15.33
N PRO A 556 -25.76 -14.58 16.18
CA PRO A 556 -26.29 -14.11 17.44
C PRO A 556 -25.20 -13.40 18.27
N LEU A 557 -25.54 -12.29 18.94
CA LEU A 557 -24.68 -11.52 19.86
C LEU A 557 -23.56 -10.68 19.25
N ARG A 558 -23.59 -10.40 17.94
CA ARG A 558 -22.58 -9.55 17.29
C ARG A 558 -23.12 -8.15 16.96
N PRO A 559 -22.46 -7.06 17.38
CA PRO A 559 -22.80 -5.71 16.93
C PRO A 559 -22.58 -5.57 15.41
N LEU A 560 -23.55 -5.00 14.70
CA LEU A 560 -23.51 -4.76 13.25
C LEU A 560 -24.15 -3.40 12.96
N ILE A 561 -23.44 -2.53 12.26
CA ILE A 561 -23.95 -1.28 11.73
C ILE A 561 -24.09 -1.43 10.23
N ALA A 562 -25.31 -1.29 9.70
CA ALA A 562 -25.58 -1.28 8.27
C ALA A 562 -26.34 0.00 7.89
N LYS A 563 -25.77 0.82 7.00
CA LYS A 563 -26.31 2.14 6.63
C LYS A 563 -26.31 2.34 5.11
N ASP A 564 -27.40 2.92 4.59
CA ASP A 564 -27.52 3.41 3.20
C ASP A 564 -27.21 2.38 2.10
N ASN A 565 -27.45 1.09 2.36
CA ASN A 565 -27.21 0.01 1.40
C ASN A 565 -28.43 -0.17 0.47
N SER A 566 -28.25 0.01 -0.84
CA SER A 566 -29.32 -0.09 -1.85
C SER A 566 -29.61 -1.55 -2.27
N ASN A 567 -30.89 -1.88 -2.49
CA ASN A 567 -31.46 -3.19 -2.86
C ASN A 567 -31.63 -4.25 -1.74
N LEU A 568 -31.50 -3.91 -0.45
CA LEU A 568 -31.86 -4.86 0.63
C LEU A 568 -33.37 -5.17 0.59
N SER A 569 -33.74 -6.39 0.22
CA SER A 569 -35.13 -6.84 0.31
C SER A 569 -35.44 -7.14 1.77
N THR A 570 -36.35 -6.37 2.35
CA THR A 570 -37.13 -6.66 3.57
C THR A 570 -36.87 -8.02 4.24
N GLN A 571 -36.39 -7.98 5.49
CA GLN A 571 -36.26 -9.08 6.47
C GLN A 571 -35.09 -10.06 6.29
N VAL A 572 -34.10 -10.00 7.21
CA VAL A 572 -33.86 -10.94 8.32
C VAL A 572 -32.59 -10.49 9.08
N LEU A 573 -32.69 -9.41 9.86
CA LEU A 573 -31.85 -9.21 11.05
C LEU A 573 -32.51 -10.04 12.19
N ALA A 574 -32.50 -11.37 12.08
CA ALA A 574 -33.06 -12.21 13.14
C ALA A 574 -32.12 -12.19 14.36
N GLN A 575 -32.57 -11.51 15.42
CA GLN A 575 -32.20 -11.71 16.83
C GLN A 575 -30.71 -12.03 17.09
N ALA A 576 -29.86 -11.01 16.97
CA ALA A 576 -28.66 -10.96 17.79
C ALA A 576 -29.05 -10.31 19.12
N LEU A 577 -28.99 -11.04 20.23
CA LEU A 577 -29.21 -10.56 21.61
C LEU A 577 -28.13 -9.55 22.08
N GLY A 578 -27.43 -8.87 21.17
CA GLY A 578 -26.48 -7.81 21.47
C GLY A 578 -27.20 -6.47 21.52
N VAL A 579 -26.67 -5.52 22.29
CA VAL A 579 -27.16 -4.15 22.39
C VAL A 579 -27.44 -3.60 20.98
N GLN A 580 -28.72 -3.48 20.63
CA GLN A 580 -29.14 -2.60 19.56
C GLN A 580 -28.98 -1.20 20.13
N GLU A 581 -27.93 -0.48 19.73
CA GLU A 581 -28.12 0.96 19.59
C GLU A 581 -29.11 1.12 18.43
N ASP A 582 -30.38 1.31 18.79
CA ASP A 582 -31.47 1.58 17.86
C ASP A 582 -31.29 3.00 17.31
N LEU A 583 -30.35 3.16 16.39
CA LEU A 583 -30.18 4.38 15.63
C LEU A 583 -30.51 4.07 14.18
N THR A 584 -31.81 4.21 13.90
CA THR A 584 -32.52 4.10 12.62
C THR A 584 -32.87 2.69 12.14
N GLY A 585 -34.00 2.20 12.67
CA GLY A 585 -35.16 1.94 11.83
C GLY A 585 -35.35 0.51 11.35
N TYR A 586 -36.18 -0.25 12.06
CA TYR A 586 -37.35 -0.94 11.48
C TYR A 586 -38.35 -1.31 12.59
N ALA A 587 -39.46 -0.58 12.68
CA ALA A 587 -40.74 -1.18 13.05
C ALA A 587 -41.45 -1.61 11.76
N THR A 588 -41.92 -2.85 11.74
CA THR A 588 -42.61 -3.49 10.63
C THR A 588 -43.85 -2.71 10.16
N SER A 589 -43.84 -2.17 8.93
CA SER A 589 -44.78 -2.49 7.84
C SER A 589 -44.83 -1.40 6.76
N ALA A 590 -44.71 -1.85 5.50
CA ALA A 590 -45.11 -1.21 4.25
C ALA A 590 -44.36 0.07 3.74
N THR A 591 -43.74 -0.14 2.57
CA THR A 591 -43.44 0.82 1.47
C THR A 591 -42.41 1.95 1.69
N SER A 592 -41.17 1.65 1.27
CA SER A 592 -40.21 2.51 0.55
C SER A 592 -40.01 3.96 1.01
N GLU A 593 -38.98 4.19 1.83
CA GLU A 593 -38.50 5.53 2.20
C GLU A 593 -36.95 5.58 2.24
N THR A 594 -36.27 6.21 1.28
CA THR A 594 -34.84 6.58 1.35
C THR A 594 -34.66 8.10 1.27
N GLY A 595 -33.72 8.63 2.06
CA GLY A 595 -33.12 9.98 1.92
C GLY A 595 -33.48 10.98 3.05
N MET A 596 -32.65 11.07 4.09
CA MET A 596 -32.73 12.10 5.15
C MET A 596 -31.76 13.26 4.86
N GLY A 597 -32.28 14.49 4.92
CA GLY A 597 -31.54 15.61 5.47
C GLY A 597 -32.22 15.94 6.80
N ASP A 598 -31.65 15.47 7.91
CA ASP A 598 -32.19 15.78 9.23
C ASP A 598 -31.81 17.21 9.62
N VAL A 599 -32.79 17.98 10.10
CA VAL A 599 -32.55 19.24 10.79
C VAL A 599 -32.99 19.06 12.23
N THR A 600 -32.05 18.64 13.07
CA THR A 600 -32.31 18.38 14.49
C THR A 600 -32.25 19.68 15.29
N VAL A 601 -33.41 20.31 15.48
CA VAL A 601 -33.57 21.49 16.32
C VAL A 601 -33.67 21.03 17.79
N VAL A 602 -32.62 21.11 18.59
CA VAL A 602 -32.67 20.70 20.02
C VAL A 602 -33.02 21.90 20.91
N PRO A 603 -34.19 21.95 21.58
CA PRO A 603 -34.43 22.91 22.64
C PRO A 603 -33.96 22.35 23.99
N ALA A 604 -33.05 23.06 24.67
CA ALA A 604 -32.81 22.84 26.10
C ALA A 604 -33.70 23.78 26.95
N GLY A 605 -34.42 23.23 27.94
CA GLY A 605 -35.03 24.00 29.02
C GLY A 605 -36.23 23.34 29.70
N THR A 606 -36.39 23.61 31.00
CA THR A 606 -37.54 23.20 31.81
C THR A 606 -38.79 24.04 31.43
N LEU A 607 -39.91 23.37 31.13
CA LEU A 607 -41.21 23.99 30.88
C LEU A 607 -42.07 23.91 32.15
N SER A 608 -42.77 24.99 32.50
CA SER A 608 -43.69 24.99 33.63
C SER A 608 -44.93 25.82 33.33
N GLY A 609 -46.10 25.18 33.27
CA GLY A 609 -47.42 25.83 33.29
C GLY A 609 -47.74 26.77 32.10
N SER A 610 -48.74 26.39 31.29
CA SER A 610 -49.31 27.18 30.16
C SER A 610 -48.36 27.59 29.03
N ASP A 611 -47.08 27.21 29.10
CA ASP A 611 -46.10 27.45 28.06
C ASP A 611 -46.53 26.83 26.72
N THR A 612 -46.41 27.63 25.66
CA THR A 612 -46.56 27.15 24.28
C THR A 612 -45.24 27.39 23.56
N LEU A 613 -44.62 26.30 23.14
CA LEU A 613 -43.49 26.34 22.24
C LEU A 613 -44.00 26.28 20.81
N LEU A 614 -43.46 27.16 19.97
CA LEU A 614 -43.81 27.27 18.56
C LEU A 614 -42.54 27.30 17.73
N TRP A 615 -42.50 26.47 16.70
CA TRP A 615 -41.44 26.41 15.72
C TRP A 615 -42.03 26.41 14.32
N THR A 616 -41.39 27.15 13.42
CA THR A 616 -41.74 27.12 12.01
C THR A 616 -40.52 26.89 11.14
N ALA A 617 -40.66 25.99 10.16
CA ALA A 617 -39.72 25.81 9.06
C ALA A 617 -40.43 26.23 7.78
N SER A 618 -39.80 27.09 6.98
CA SER A 618 -40.41 27.61 5.76
C SER A 618 -39.40 27.67 4.62
N GLY A 619 -39.91 27.53 3.41
CA GLY A 619 -39.06 27.24 2.26
C GLY A 619 -39.71 27.50 0.92
N ARG A 620 -38.99 27.07 -0.12
CA ARG A 620 -39.46 27.05 -1.50
C ARG A 620 -39.51 25.62 -2.02
N CYS A 621 -40.42 25.37 -2.95
CA CYS A 621 -40.46 24.11 -3.70
C CYS A 621 -39.65 24.27 -4.99
N THR A 622 -38.81 23.30 -5.31
CA THR A 622 -38.09 23.21 -6.61
C THR A 622 -38.25 21.82 -7.20
N GLY A 623 -38.35 21.72 -8.53
CA GLY A 623 -38.59 20.44 -9.21
C GLY A 623 -39.75 20.52 -10.20
N SER A 624 -40.24 19.36 -10.62
CA SER A 624 -41.22 19.25 -11.70
C SER A 624 -42.60 19.82 -11.31
N ALA A 625 -43.39 20.25 -12.31
CA ALA A 625 -44.73 20.79 -12.11
C ALA A 625 -45.69 19.63 -11.74
N GLY A 626 -45.94 19.44 -10.44
CA GLY A 626 -46.79 18.37 -9.93
C GLY A 626 -47.08 18.52 -8.43
N THR A 627 -48.14 17.85 -7.95
CA THR A 627 -48.47 17.78 -6.52
C THR A 627 -47.35 17.09 -5.74
N ARG A 628 -46.98 17.62 -4.58
CA ARG A 628 -45.88 17.11 -3.77
C ARG A 628 -46.40 16.55 -2.46
N THR A 629 -46.22 15.25 -2.24
CA THR A 629 -46.52 14.63 -0.94
C THR A 629 -45.34 14.82 -0.01
N VAL A 630 -45.59 15.42 1.15
CA VAL A 630 -44.59 15.74 2.15
C VAL A 630 -44.93 15.00 3.43
N TYR A 631 -43.94 14.28 3.97
CA TYR A 631 -44.02 13.57 5.24
C TYR A 631 -43.21 14.34 6.26
N TRP A 632 -43.76 14.56 7.44
CA TRP A 632 -43.11 15.25 8.54
C TRP A 632 -43.30 14.46 9.83
N ARG A 633 -42.31 14.50 10.72
CA ARG A 633 -42.35 13.90 12.05
C ARG A 633 -41.95 14.96 13.07
N ALA A 634 -42.66 15.04 14.17
CA ALA A 634 -42.20 15.72 15.38
C ALA A 634 -42.11 14.69 16.50
N ALA A 635 -40.99 14.66 17.20
CA ALA A 635 -40.75 13.78 18.35
C ALA A 635 -40.53 14.64 19.60
N VAL A 636 -40.97 14.15 20.75
CA VAL A 636 -40.76 14.76 22.07
C VAL A 636 -40.21 13.69 22.99
N ASP A 637 -39.02 13.93 23.53
CA ASP A 637 -38.40 13.18 24.61
C ASP A 637 -38.79 13.85 25.94
N ILE A 638 -39.29 13.03 26.86
CA ILE A 638 -40.12 13.48 27.98
C ILE A 638 -39.45 13.27 29.35
N ASP A 639 -38.50 12.37 29.48
CA ASP A 639 -37.82 12.10 30.75
C ASP A 639 -36.36 12.58 30.84
N ASP A 640 -35.73 12.96 29.71
CA ASP A 640 -34.36 13.48 29.61
C ASP A 640 -33.38 12.71 30.52
N ASP A 641 -33.36 11.39 30.37
CA ASP A 641 -32.36 10.52 30.97
C ASP A 641 -30.93 10.74 30.43
N GLY A 642 -30.80 11.65 29.44
CA GLY A 642 -29.55 11.99 28.77
C GLY A 642 -29.30 11.20 27.49
N GLN A 643 -30.16 10.24 27.15
CA GLN A 643 -30.13 9.52 25.89
C GLN A 643 -30.94 10.25 24.81
N ASP A 644 -30.58 9.99 23.55
CA ASP A 644 -31.30 10.55 22.42
C ASP A 644 -32.53 9.69 22.12
N LEU A 645 -33.70 10.33 22.07
CA LEU A 645 -34.98 9.79 21.57
C LEU A 645 -35.09 8.25 21.62
N ASP A 646 -35.19 7.69 22.82
CA ASP A 646 -35.27 6.25 23.04
C ASP A 646 -36.74 5.78 23.20
N GLY A 647 -37.05 4.57 22.76
CA GLY A 647 -38.44 4.10 22.60
C GLY A 647 -39.23 3.89 23.91
N GLY A 648 -38.68 4.23 25.08
CA GLY A 648 -39.26 3.96 26.39
C GLY A 648 -40.44 4.87 26.75
N ASP A 649 -40.31 6.17 26.52
CA ASP A 649 -41.27 7.19 26.94
C ASP A 649 -41.49 8.31 25.89
N ASP A 650 -40.61 8.37 24.89
CA ASP A 650 -40.70 9.19 23.69
C ASP A 650 -42.06 9.17 23.02
N ARG A 651 -42.46 10.33 22.54
CA ARG A 651 -43.68 10.48 21.75
C ARG A 651 -43.36 11.12 20.43
N SER A 652 -43.54 10.34 19.36
CA SER A 652 -43.42 10.87 18.00
C SER A 652 -44.75 10.87 17.27
N MET A 653 -45.06 12.00 16.65
CA MET A 653 -46.22 12.20 15.79
C MET A 653 -45.74 12.42 14.36
N SER A 654 -46.29 11.66 13.42
CA SER A 654 -46.02 11.80 11.99
C SER A 654 -47.24 12.37 11.26
N TYR A 655 -47.01 13.21 10.28
CA TYR A 655 -48.02 13.85 9.45
C TYR A 655 -47.64 13.82 7.98
N THR A 656 -48.57 13.39 7.13
CA THR A 656 -48.45 13.44 5.67
C THR A 656 -49.38 14.52 5.12
N GLY A 657 -48.82 15.51 4.42
CA GLY A 657 -49.55 16.56 3.73
C GLY A 657 -49.24 16.57 2.23
N VAL A 658 -50.16 17.11 1.41
CA VAL A 658 -49.96 17.21 -0.05
C VAL A 658 -49.97 18.68 -0.46
N LEU A 659 -48.83 19.22 -0.87
CA LEU A 659 -48.74 20.56 -1.43
C LEU A 659 -49.26 20.53 -2.87
N PRO A 660 -50.09 21.50 -3.28
CA PRO A 660 -50.57 21.60 -4.65
C PRO A 660 -49.40 21.89 -5.60
N ALA A 661 -49.57 21.55 -6.89
CA ALA A 661 -48.53 21.77 -7.90
C ALA A 661 -48.11 23.24 -8.05
N THR A 662 -49.01 24.16 -7.70
CA THR A 662 -48.82 25.61 -7.71
C THR A 662 -48.17 26.16 -6.45
N CYS A 663 -47.86 25.32 -5.45
CA CYS A 663 -47.18 25.77 -4.24
C CYS A 663 -45.70 26.04 -4.53
N GLU A 664 -45.34 27.33 -4.55
CA GLU A 664 -43.97 27.83 -4.70
C GLU A 664 -43.28 28.00 -3.34
N SER A 665 -44.04 28.31 -2.29
CA SER A 665 -43.54 28.48 -0.92
C SER A 665 -44.43 27.79 0.10
N TRP A 666 -43.78 27.17 1.10
CA TRP A 666 -44.42 26.35 2.11
C TRP A 666 -43.96 26.74 3.51
N GLU A 667 -44.79 26.47 4.51
CA GLU A 667 -44.44 26.56 5.92
C GLU A 667 -44.97 25.34 6.68
N LEU A 668 -44.10 24.70 7.43
CA LEU A 668 -44.45 23.76 8.46
C LEU A 668 -44.39 24.45 9.82
N THR A 669 -45.44 24.30 10.60
CA THR A 669 -45.50 24.75 11.99
C THR A 669 -45.65 23.55 12.90
N ALA A 670 -44.77 23.42 13.88
CA ALA A 670 -44.95 22.55 15.02
C ALA A 670 -45.19 23.39 16.27
N SER A 671 -46.14 23.01 17.12
CA SER A 671 -46.34 23.64 18.41
C SER A 671 -46.60 22.62 19.50
N LEU A 672 -45.94 22.79 20.64
CA LEU A 672 -46.18 22.03 21.86
C LEU A 672 -46.80 22.95 22.90
N ALA A 673 -48.03 22.68 23.30
CA ALA A 673 -48.73 23.43 24.34
C ALA A 673 -48.87 22.59 25.61
N VAL A 674 -48.29 23.06 26.72
CA VAL A 674 -48.45 22.43 28.04
C VAL A 674 -49.77 22.92 28.65
N ARG A 675 -50.77 22.04 28.70
CA ARG A 675 -52.13 22.37 29.16
C ARG A 675 -52.31 22.13 30.67
N SER A 676 -51.58 21.18 31.24
CA SER A 676 -51.49 20.91 32.68
C SER A 676 -50.18 20.21 33.00
N ALA A 677 -49.89 20.00 34.30
CA ALA A 677 -48.72 19.23 34.77
C ALA A 677 -48.64 17.80 34.21
N THR A 678 -49.73 17.29 33.65
CA THR A 678 -49.83 15.93 33.11
C THR A 678 -50.29 15.88 31.67
N ARG A 679 -50.40 17.02 30.97
CA ARG A 679 -51.01 17.05 29.63
C ARG A 679 -50.32 18.04 28.71
N THR A 680 -49.77 17.52 27.62
CA THR A 680 -49.24 18.28 26.49
C THR A 680 -50.08 18.07 25.25
N VAL A 681 -50.05 19.05 24.35
CA VAL A 681 -50.67 18.96 23.03
C VAL A 681 -49.63 19.31 22.00
N LEU A 682 -49.25 18.33 21.18
CA LEU A 682 -48.38 18.53 20.05
C LEU A 682 -49.25 18.72 18.80
N THR A 683 -49.03 19.81 18.06
CA THR A 683 -49.72 20.11 16.82
C THR A 683 -48.71 20.31 15.71
N ILE A 684 -48.88 19.62 14.58
CA ILE A 684 -48.15 19.87 13.34
C ILE A 684 -49.13 20.42 12.31
N ARG A 685 -48.74 21.47 11.58
CA ARG A 685 -49.52 22.07 10.49
C ARG A 685 -48.63 22.34 9.30
N LEU A 686 -49.09 21.97 8.10
CA LEU A 686 -48.47 22.35 6.83
C LEU A 686 -49.34 23.40 6.13
N SER A 687 -48.70 24.46 5.63
CA SER A 687 -49.32 25.58 4.94
C SER A 687 -48.67 25.81 3.58
N ASP A 688 -49.48 26.13 2.58
CA ASP A 688 -49.04 26.69 1.30
C ASP A 688 -49.03 28.22 1.43
N LEU A 689 -47.84 28.79 1.58
CA LEU A 689 -47.66 30.23 1.72
C LEU A 689 -47.94 30.99 0.41
N THR A 690 -47.87 30.31 -0.73
CA THR A 690 -48.15 30.89 -2.06
C THR A 690 -49.59 31.35 -2.17
N ASN A 691 -50.51 30.51 -1.68
CA ASN A 691 -51.95 30.75 -1.74
C ASN A 691 -52.53 31.15 -0.37
N GLY A 692 -51.71 31.18 0.67
CA GLY A 692 -52.13 31.52 2.05
C GLY A 692 -53.07 30.50 2.68
N THR A 693 -53.04 29.24 2.23
CA THR A 693 -53.96 28.18 2.67
C THR A 693 -53.27 27.16 3.58
N SER A 694 -53.99 26.71 4.62
CA SER A 694 -53.55 25.56 5.43
C SER A 694 -53.87 24.28 4.66
N VAL A 695 -52.85 23.46 4.42
CA VAL A 695 -52.96 22.20 3.67
C VAL A 695 -53.44 21.07 4.59
N GLY A 696 -53.10 21.15 5.87
CA GLY A 696 -53.71 20.34 6.91
C GLY A 696 -53.00 20.49 8.25
N ALA A 697 -53.61 19.95 9.31
CA ALA A 697 -53.04 19.93 10.65
C ALA A 697 -53.43 18.65 11.38
N VAL A 698 -52.52 18.10 12.16
CA VAL A 698 -52.77 16.99 13.09
C VAL A 698 -52.39 17.46 14.49
N SER A 699 -53.18 17.06 15.47
CA SER A 699 -52.92 17.33 16.88
C SER A 699 -53.07 16.05 17.66
N GLU A 700 -52.06 15.74 18.47
CA GLU A 700 -52.07 14.60 19.37
C GLU A 700 -52.03 15.10 20.81
N TYR A 701 -52.83 14.45 21.64
CA TYR A 701 -52.90 14.72 23.07
C TYR A 701 -52.09 13.65 23.79
N THR A 702 -51.11 14.10 24.55
CA THR A 702 -50.28 13.18 25.33
C THR A 702 -50.45 13.51 26.80
N SER A 703 -50.80 12.48 27.58
CA SER A 703 -50.85 12.58 29.03
C SER A 703 -49.53 12.09 29.60
N VAL A 704 -48.62 13.01 29.96
CA VAL A 704 -47.35 12.66 30.60
C VAL A 704 -47.11 13.57 31.78
N ALA A 705 -46.71 13.00 32.92
CA ALA A 705 -46.33 13.77 34.11
C ALA A 705 -45.03 14.51 33.80
N ILE A 706 -45.14 15.81 33.55
CA ILE A 706 -43.98 16.68 33.32
C ILE A 706 -43.38 16.91 34.71
N GLY A 707 -42.42 16.06 35.10
CA GLY A 707 -41.57 16.30 36.27
C GLY A 707 -40.61 17.46 36.02
N ASP A 708 -39.62 17.63 36.88
CA ASP A 708 -38.60 18.71 36.77
C ASP A 708 -37.59 18.53 35.60
N HIS A 709 -37.91 17.68 34.63
CA HIS A 709 -37.03 17.29 33.53
C HIS A 709 -37.10 18.27 32.36
N ALA A 710 -36.02 18.39 31.59
CA ALA A 710 -36.03 19.18 30.36
C ALA A 710 -36.76 18.40 29.27
N LEU A 711 -37.50 19.09 28.40
CA LEU A 711 -38.17 18.46 27.26
C LEU A 711 -37.33 18.65 26.00
N ARG A 712 -36.94 17.56 25.33
CA ARG A 712 -36.31 17.65 24.00
C ARG A 712 -37.35 17.43 22.91
N VAL A 713 -37.24 18.15 21.81
CA VAL A 713 -38.19 18.06 20.69
C VAL A 713 -37.43 17.99 19.38
N GLY A 714 -37.61 16.93 18.60
CA GLY A 714 -37.02 16.76 17.27
C GLY A 714 -38.05 16.99 16.16
N LEU A 715 -37.62 17.50 15.00
CA LEU A 715 -38.47 17.62 13.82
C LEU A 715 -37.73 17.13 12.57
N SER A 716 -38.34 16.24 11.81
CA SER A 716 -37.78 15.73 10.55
C SER A 716 -38.85 15.68 9.45
N GLY A 717 -38.44 15.61 8.18
CA GLY A 717 -39.39 15.46 7.08
C GLY A 717 -38.75 15.20 5.72
N ARG A 718 -39.56 14.74 4.77
CA ARG A 718 -39.15 14.31 3.42
C ARG A 718 -40.24 14.49 2.37
N VAL A 719 -39.83 14.54 1.10
CA VAL A 719 -40.74 14.54 -0.07
C VAL A 719 -40.76 13.15 -0.70
N ALA A 720 -41.94 12.67 -1.09
CA ALA A 720 -42.13 11.31 -1.59
C ALA A 720 -41.35 10.96 -2.88
N ASN A 721 -41.11 11.93 -3.76
CA ASN A 721 -40.51 11.73 -5.09
C ASN A 721 -39.08 12.26 -5.16
N GLY A 722 -38.13 11.41 -5.58
CA GLY A 722 -36.69 11.73 -5.62
C GLY A 722 -36.24 12.81 -6.62
N SER A 723 -37.13 13.31 -7.48
CA SER A 723 -36.86 14.43 -8.40
C SER A 723 -37.35 15.80 -7.90
N ASP A 724 -38.09 15.85 -6.78
CA ASP A 724 -38.62 17.08 -6.21
C ASP A 724 -37.89 17.41 -4.91
N THR A 725 -37.55 18.69 -4.70
CA THR A 725 -36.76 19.15 -3.55
C THR A 725 -37.49 20.29 -2.84
N LEU A 726 -37.58 20.22 -1.50
CA LEU A 726 -37.96 21.35 -0.67
C LEU A 726 -36.71 22.04 -0.16
N LEU A 727 -36.53 23.30 -0.53
CA LEU A 727 -35.44 24.12 0.00
C LEU A 727 -35.91 24.81 1.28
N VAL A 728 -35.30 24.46 2.41
CA VAL A 728 -35.53 25.17 3.68
C VAL A 728 -34.79 26.50 3.63
N SER A 729 -35.55 27.59 3.72
CA SER A 729 -34.99 28.95 3.65
C SER A 729 -34.91 29.64 5.01
N ARG A 730 -35.78 29.24 5.95
CA ARG A 730 -35.87 29.89 7.25
C ARG A 730 -36.46 28.96 8.31
N ILE A 731 -35.84 28.96 9.48
CA ILE A 731 -36.33 28.32 10.70
C ILE A 731 -36.57 29.41 11.75
N ARG A 732 -37.71 29.40 12.44
CA ARG A 732 -38.06 30.37 13.50
C ARG A 732 -38.57 29.68 14.75
N ARG A 733 -38.30 30.29 15.91
CA ARG A 733 -38.86 29.94 17.22
C ARG A 733 -39.41 31.20 17.90
N ALA A 734 -40.50 31.05 18.66
CA ALA A 734 -41.13 32.18 19.36
C ALA A 734 -40.45 32.62 20.68
N ALA A 735 -39.48 31.87 21.24
CA ALA A 735 -38.79 32.22 22.49
C ALA A 735 -37.28 31.92 22.45
N LEU A 736 -36.45 32.89 22.86
CA LEU A 736 -35.00 32.76 23.00
C LEU A 736 -34.65 32.22 24.41
N ARG A 737 -33.99 31.07 24.50
CA ARG A 737 -33.23 30.63 25.68
C ARG A 737 -31.83 30.16 25.25
N PRO A 738 -30.79 30.29 26.11
CA PRO A 738 -29.44 29.78 25.83
C PRO A 738 -29.42 28.26 25.65
N GLY A 739 -28.56 27.73 24.78
CA GLY A 739 -28.38 26.28 24.57
C GLY A 739 -29.07 25.71 23.31
N PHE A 740 -29.01 26.42 22.18
CA PHE A 740 -29.62 25.99 20.92
C PHE A 740 -28.56 25.64 19.86
N SER A 741 -28.72 24.50 19.20
CA SER A 741 -28.01 24.12 17.96
C SER A 741 -29.02 23.82 16.85
N ILE A 742 -28.73 24.29 15.62
CA ILE A 742 -29.42 23.90 14.37
C ILE A 742 -28.62 22.80 13.71
#